data_AF-A0A4U1BTA7-F1
#
_entry.id   AF-A0A4U1BTA7-F1
#
_cell.length_a   1.000
_cell.length_b   1.000
_cell.length_c   1.000
_cell.angle_alpha   90.00
_cell.angle_beta   90.00
_cell.angle_gamma   90.00
#
_symmetry.space_group_name_H-M   'P 1'
#
loop_
_entity.id
_entity.type
_entity.pdbx_description
1 polymer ?
#
loop_
_entity_poly.entity_id
_entity_poly.type
_entity_poly.pdbx_seq_one_letter_code
_entity_poly.pdbx_strand_id
1 'polypeptide(L)'
;MKRTYTSLLMSSLFAIAIAGCSDGDQGPKGDKGDPGDPAPDVGATLSRVAEASMVSAAFELADVNLAAGQKNLLKFQVSAKSDTGKMLPFVGLKTVILYVASEHSNNSDPLVGAPVQWVSHTQYNKAGNGLSCGIDGQGLDQENVSVETPCHLIADESTPGQYSLKWQGEGNAPVVMAENSGQEVHRIMLQLQGIRAPQGEFLNTKVLTKPVDFLPADSSLATAERSSVTDAACIRCHKDLDGYPEGDLRIDNWKAHDNFQKLENCSVCHTPAVAGGENDPTIGWNADLGPMIHRIHRGYDNLHWLTGEAKEKFAMISFPGEIRECTRCHDNGDAYKTAPSMDACEACHAQPKEEWPNTFVDHSTMENDEACSLCHSPDKISRDHHVGDRAKANKRLKVEIVGVEYSEDTGTIDPYGQVRDELSLTLKVTKDGQPVPDGFDFKDYSPVYQKGVGSRLSKLRIGTVDVHGMPTRASEAHNVFDNTQLGEVDISGTPSVGGLIKLPARNSHLNLKGKSFYIAPQISLCTKDGDVEPCPSGFDAIKQKAWMQEGLIDAVQVDMQNYYFDEPSLDMGLEVSQKNAILPRQAKEDSISVNESRCQQCHDNIPVGKLYGVSHLGQCFDCHNNNWAGSFHPDFEHDMGEHYPDDLPLPYGPLLAGLPKFKRIPEIQYNTRDFATAVHRRHNGMYDRKPAHVGLPEVHRDENLELVSFPARETRCDTCHLEEQPLFAEDGGLRSGRRYVFVGSNTYNRSMSPIILKVGEITQQLMADGMPQEQAQLEAFKVAYELPEDEKREMLKSQVDLLWKGYVSPTAEACRGCHAHTDKAALAHFKSNGATVVEFDGNSYLRDENGDPLPDAGTDNWGPGLAQSKEALGVESCGVCHGSGKQYDVLKVHNKH
;
A
#
# COMPACT_ATOMS: atom_id res chain seq x y z
N MET A 1 18.77 -1.00 -33.55
CA MET A 1 20.20 -1.34 -33.32
C MET A 1 20.24 -2.54 -32.37
N LYS A 2 20.76 -3.68 -32.84
CA LYS A 2 20.91 -4.91 -32.05
C LYS A 2 21.99 -4.71 -30.98
N ARG A 3 21.72 -5.04 -29.71
CA ARG A 3 22.73 -5.14 -28.65
C ARG A 3 22.68 -6.55 -28.05
N THR A 4 23.75 -7.29 -28.33
CA THR A 4 24.11 -8.59 -27.78
C THR A 4 24.69 -8.43 -26.38
N TYR A 5 24.25 -9.26 -25.44
CA TYR A 5 24.83 -9.41 -24.10
C TYR A 5 25.87 -10.54 -24.11
N THR A 6 27.05 -10.29 -23.56
CA THR A 6 28.15 -11.27 -23.39
C THR A 6 28.37 -11.47 -21.90
N SER A 7 28.25 -12.71 -21.46
CA SER A 7 28.45 -13.19 -20.09
C SER A 7 29.94 -13.32 -19.75
N LEU A 8 30.34 -12.80 -18.59
CA LEU A 8 31.68 -12.98 -18.01
C LEU A 8 31.62 -14.05 -16.90
N LEU A 9 32.36 -15.15 -17.07
CA LEU A 9 32.68 -16.11 -16.03
C LEU A 9 33.93 -15.64 -15.26
N MET A 10 33.85 -15.58 -13.93
CA MET A 10 34.98 -15.27 -13.06
C MET A 10 35.37 -16.53 -12.28
N SER A 11 36.57 -17.04 -12.55
CA SER A 11 37.19 -18.19 -11.87
C SER A 11 38.20 -17.70 -10.83
N SER A 12 38.03 -18.11 -9.57
CA SER A 12 38.92 -17.80 -8.45
C SER A 12 39.94 -18.94 -8.23
N LEU A 13 41.24 -18.62 -8.32
CA LEU A 13 42.36 -19.44 -7.88
C LEU A 13 42.75 -19.06 -6.45
N PHE A 14 42.84 -20.02 -5.55
CA PHE A 14 43.43 -19.88 -4.21
C PHE A 14 44.87 -20.41 -4.23
N ALA A 15 45.83 -19.59 -3.78
CA ALA A 15 47.24 -19.94 -3.64
C ALA A 15 47.56 -20.35 -2.19
N ILE A 16 48.28 -21.46 -2.04
CA ILE A 16 48.77 -22.01 -0.77
C ILE A 16 50.21 -21.55 -0.55
N ALA A 17 50.52 -21.06 0.66
CA ALA A 17 51.88 -20.86 1.14
C ALA A 17 52.19 -21.86 2.27
N ILE A 18 53.37 -22.50 2.19
CA ILE A 18 53.88 -23.50 3.15
C ILE A 18 55.07 -22.91 3.93
N ALA A 19 55.03 -23.03 5.25
CA ALA A 19 56.15 -23.18 6.19
C ALA A 19 55.52 -23.55 7.55
N GLY A 20 56.01 -24.42 8.43
CA GLY A 20 57.22 -25.23 8.58
C GLY A 20 57.06 -25.98 9.92
N CYS A 21 57.74 -27.12 10.06
CA CYS A 21 57.52 -28.19 11.04
C CYS A 21 57.63 -27.84 12.54
N SER A 22 56.83 -28.52 13.37
CA SER A 22 57.26 -29.04 14.68
C SER A 22 56.51 -30.33 15.02
N ASP A 23 57.24 -31.27 15.62
CA ASP A 23 56.88 -32.67 15.79
C ASP A 23 55.76 -32.93 16.82
N GLY A 24 54.82 -33.79 16.44
CA GLY A 24 54.40 -34.96 17.23
C GLY A 24 53.58 -34.76 18.50
N ASP A 25 52.25 -34.79 18.35
CA ASP A 25 51.40 -35.71 19.12
C ASP A 25 50.18 -36.11 18.26
N GLN A 26 49.80 -37.40 18.28
CA GLN A 26 48.65 -37.87 17.51
C GLN A 26 47.37 -37.30 18.11
N GLY A 27 46.71 -36.41 17.36
CA GLY A 27 45.35 -35.99 17.64
C GLY A 27 44.39 -37.19 17.67
N PRO A 28 43.28 -37.11 18.42
CA PRO A 28 42.29 -38.17 18.48
C PRO A 28 41.82 -38.52 17.06
N LYS A 29 41.57 -39.81 16.79
CA LYS A 29 40.98 -40.27 15.52
C LYS A 29 39.83 -39.34 15.17
N GLY A 30 39.93 -38.64 14.04
CA GLY A 30 38.81 -37.90 13.48
C GLY A 30 37.63 -38.84 13.34
N ASP A 31 36.44 -38.34 13.64
CA ASP A 31 35.20 -39.06 13.37
C ASP A 31 35.22 -39.56 11.93
N LYS A 32 34.64 -40.75 11.68
CA LYS A 32 34.44 -41.24 10.32
C LYS A 32 33.83 -40.10 9.52
N GLY A 33 34.50 -39.67 8.45
CA GLY A 33 33.89 -38.74 7.51
C GLY A 33 32.51 -39.26 7.14
N ASP A 34 31.54 -38.35 7.08
CA ASP A 34 30.19 -38.68 6.66
C ASP A 34 30.26 -39.51 5.37
N PRO A 35 29.46 -40.58 5.24
CA PRO A 35 29.41 -41.33 4.00
C PRO A 35 29.22 -40.35 2.84
N GLY A 36 30.10 -40.40 1.84
CA GLY A 36 29.92 -39.58 0.63
C GLY A 36 28.52 -39.81 0.07
N ASP A 37 27.92 -38.73 -0.45
CA ASP A 37 26.53 -38.74 -0.94
C ASP A 37 26.24 -40.01 -1.75
N PRO A 38 25.16 -40.75 -1.42
CA PRO A 38 24.80 -41.93 -2.19
C PRO A 38 24.59 -41.52 -3.66
N ALA A 39 25.03 -42.40 -4.57
CA ALA A 39 24.77 -42.25 -6.00
C ALA A 39 23.26 -42.03 -6.25
N PRO A 40 22.87 -41.23 -7.27
CA PRO A 40 21.47 -40.91 -7.51
C PRO A 40 20.64 -42.18 -7.70
N ASP A 41 19.66 -42.39 -6.83
CA ASP A 41 18.71 -43.49 -6.94
C ASP A 41 18.00 -43.44 -8.31
N VAL A 42 18.24 -44.47 -9.11
CA VAL A 42 17.52 -44.73 -10.36
C VAL A 42 16.16 -45.31 -9.97
N GLY A 43 15.10 -44.52 -10.10
CA GLY A 43 13.71 -44.93 -9.76
C GLY A 43 13.11 -44.29 -8.50
N ALA A 44 13.76 -43.30 -7.89
CA ALA A 44 13.18 -42.58 -6.75
C ALA A 44 11.92 -41.78 -7.14
N THR A 45 10.87 -41.87 -6.30
CA THR A 45 9.59 -41.14 -6.44
C THR A 45 9.24 -40.41 -5.16
N LEU A 46 8.41 -39.37 -5.24
CA LEU A 46 7.83 -38.68 -4.08
C LEU A 46 6.33 -38.91 -4.01
N SER A 47 5.78 -38.93 -2.79
CA SER A 47 4.32 -39.00 -2.56
C SER A 47 3.83 -37.99 -1.52
N ARG A 48 4.76 -37.21 -0.98
CA ARG A 48 4.55 -36.14 0.01
C ARG A 48 5.53 -35.02 -0.26
N VAL A 49 5.13 -33.79 0.05
CA VAL A 49 5.92 -32.58 -0.13
C VAL A 49 5.63 -31.61 1.01
N ALA A 50 6.61 -30.81 1.42
CA ALA A 50 6.41 -29.83 2.49
C ALA A 50 5.50 -28.67 2.04
N GLU A 51 5.56 -28.30 0.77
CA GLU A 51 4.89 -27.11 0.23
C GLU A 51 4.29 -27.39 -1.15
N ALA A 52 3.22 -26.67 -1.51
CA ALA A 52 2.58 -26.79 -2.83
C ALA A 52 3.48 -26.35 -3.99
N SER A 53 4.34 -25.35 -3.75
CA SER A 53 5.33 -24.84 -4.71
C SER A 53 6.31 -25.91 -5.21
N MET A 54 6.49 -26.98 -4.44
CA MET A 54 7.36 -28.09 -4.79
C MET A 54 6.75 -28.99 -5.88
N VAL A 55 5.45 -28.92 -6.15
CA VAL A 55 4.75 -29.79 -7.10
C VAL A 55 4.53 -29.07 -8.42
N SER A 56 4.83 -29.76 -9.51
CA SER A 56 4.60 -29.28 -10.88
C SER A 56 3.97 -30.37 -11.73
N ALA A 57 3.21 -29.97 -12.75
CA ALA A 57 2.71 -30.87 -13.77
C ALA A 57 2.93 -30.31 -15.17
N ALA A 58 3.14 -31.22 -16.13
CA ALA A 58 3.31 -30.91 -17.54
C ALA A 58 2.34 -31.74 -18.37
N PHE A 59 1.57 -31.08 -19.25
CA PHE A 59 0.63 -31.74 -20.15
C PHE A 59 1.34 -32.32 -21.38
N GLU A 60 0.87 -33.47 -21.84
CA GLU A 60 1.22 -34.01 -23.16
C GLU A 60 0.19 -33.50 -24.17
N LEU A 61 0.45 -32.33 -24.78
CA LEU A 61 -0.53 -31.63 -25.63
C LEU A 61 -1.05 -32.46 -26.80
N ALA A 62 -0.22 -33.37 -27.34
CA ALA A 62 -0.62 -34.30 -28.40
C ALA A 62 -1.66 -35.34 -27.97
N ASP A 63 -1.79 -35.58 -26.65
CA ASP A 63 -2.75 -36.51 -26.06
C ASP A 63 -3.99 -35.79 -25.49
N VAL A 64 -4.10 -34.47 -25.63
CA VAL A 64 -5.27 -33.70 -25.22
C VAL A 64 -6.37 -33.84 -26.28
N ASN A 65 -7.47 -34.48 -25.90
CA ASN A 65 -8.57 -34.86 -26.78
C ASN A 65 -9.90 -34.28 -26.26
N LEU A 66 -10.27 -33.12 -26.79
CA LEU A 66 -11.47 -32.37 -26.37
C LEU A 66 -12.59 -32.37 -27.42
N ALA A 67 -12.59 -33.36 -28.31
CA ALA A 67 -13.60 -33.53 -29.36
C ALA A 67 -14.74 -34.47 -28.92
N ALA A 68 -15.93 -34.27 -29.49
CA ALA A 68 -17.11 -35.09 -29.21
C ALA A 68 -16.83 -36.59 -29.43
N GLY A 69 -17.36 -37.44 -28.53
CA GLY A 69 -17.19 -38.89 -28.56
C GLY A 69 -15.86 -39.41 -28.00
N GLN A 70 -14.88 -38.54 -27.74
CA GLN A 70 -13.62 -38.94 -27.14
C GLN A 70 -13.79 -39.30 -25.66
N LYS A 71 -13.19 -40.43 -25.26
CA LYS A 71 -13.23 -40.94 -23.88
C LYS A 71 -11.90 -40.80 -23.15
N ASN A 72 -10.78 -40.82 -23.86
CA ASN A 72 -9.48 -40.47 -23.28
C ASN A 72 -9.34 -38.96 -23.41
N LEU A 73 -9.22 -38.24 -22.29
CA LEU A 73 -9.31 -36.78 -22.29
C LEU A 73 -7.92 -36.13 -22.39
N LEU A 74 -6.97 -36.53 -21.56
CA LEU A 74 -5.60 -36.01 -21.59
C LEU A 74 -4.60 -36.91 -20.87
N LYS A 75 -3.32 -36.67 -21.10
CA LYS A 75 -2.18 -37.20 -20.33
C LYS A 75 -1.31 -36.07 -19.78
N PHE A 76 -0.70 -36.32 -18.64
CA PHE A 76 0.18 -35.38 -17.97
C PHE A 76 1.19 -36.08 -17.06
N GLN A 77 2.33 -35.45 -16.86
CA GLN A 77 3.36 -35.88 -15.92
C GLN A 77 3.32 -34.98 -14.68
N VAL A 78 3.34 -35.56 -13.49
CA VAL A 78 3.51 -34.84 -12.23
C VAL A 78 4.89 -35.12 -11.66
N SER A 79 5.56 -34.07 -11.19
CA SER A 79 6.85 -34.16 -10.51
C SER A 79 6.89 -33.23 -9.30
N ALA A 80 7.70 -33.60 -8.33
CA ALA A 80 7.89 -32.83 -7.11
C ALA A 80 9.37 -32.64 -6.79
N LYS A 81 9.69 -31.51 -6.17
CA LYS A 81 11.04 -31.19 -5.68
C LYS A 81 11.28 -31.90 -4.35
N SER A 82 12.38 -32.65 -4.24
CA SER A 82 12.84 -33.22 -2.96
C SER A 82 13.47 -32.16 -2.06
N ASP A 83 13.72 -32.51 -0.80
CA ASP A 83 14.47 -31.66 0.15
C ASP A 83 15.87 -31.28 -0.36
N THR A 84 16.47 -32.11 -1.21
CA THR A 84 17.75 -31.86 -1.89
C THR A 84 17.63 -31.03 -3.17
N GLY A 85 16.42 -30.57 -3.49
CA GLY A 85 16.14 -29.74 -4.66
C GLY A 85 16.03 -30.49 -5.99
N LYS A 86 16.08 -31.84 -5.98
CA LYS A 86 15.96 -32.66 -7.19
C LYS A 86 14.49 -32.86 -7.56
N MET A 87 14.15 -32.65 -8.83
CA MET A 87 12.83 -33.01 -9.34
C MET A 87 12.72 -34.53 -9.49
N LEU A 88 11.72 -35.12 -8.84
CA LEU A 88 11.42 -36.55 -8.87
C LEU A 88 9.96 -36.76 -9.29
N PRO A 89 9.61 -37.87 -9.96
CA PRO A 89 8.22 -38.16 -10.28
C PRO A 89 7.35 -38.23 -9.02
N PHE A 90 6.18 -37.60 -9.07
CA PHE A 90 5.24 -37.61 -7.96
C PHE A 90 4.18 -38.69 -8.16
N VAL A 91 4.00 -39.56 -7.18
CA VAL A 91 3.05 -40.68 -7.17
C VAL A 91 2.04 -40.54 -6.04
N GLY A 92 0.91 -41.26 -6.15
CA GLY A 92 -0.09 -41.29 -5.07
C GLY A 92 -1.17 -40.21 -5.14
N LEU A 93 -1.25 -39.46 -6.23
CA LEU A 93 -2.36 -38.54 -6.52
C LEU A 93 -3.72 -39.26 -6.44
N LYS A 94 -4.71 -38.63 -5.79
CA LYS A 94 -6.04 -39.23 -5.56
C LYS A 94 -7.11 -38.67 -6.47
N THR A 95 -7.09 -37.38 -6.69
CA THR A 95 -8.10 -36.69 -7.48
C THR A 95 -7.47 -35.52 -8.20
N VAL A 96 -7.97 -35.24 -9.39
CA VAL A 96 -7.72 -33.98 -10.08
C VAL A 96 -9.03 -33.34 -10.51
N ILE A 97 -9.06 -32.02 -10.54
CA ILE A 97 -10.15 -31.28 -11.17
C ILE A 97 -9.60 -30.65 -12.45
N LEU A 98 -10.19 -31.00 -13.58
CA LEU A 98 -9.85 -30.47 -14.90
C LEU A 98 -10.75 -29.29 -15.25
N TYR A 99 -10.11 -28.18 -15.60
CA TYR A 99 -10.75 -26.96 -16.08
C TYR A 99 -10.38 -26.72 -17.54
N VAL A 100 -11.37 -26.38 -18.37
CA VAL A 100 -11.19 -26.18 -19.81
C VAL A 100 -12.03 -24.98 -20.29
N ALA A 101 -11.39 -24.07 -21.02
CA ALA A 101 -12.05 -22.98 -21.73
C ALA A 101 -11.47 -22.80 -23.15
N SER A 102 -12.19 -22.10 -24.02
CA SER A 102 -11.71 -21.69 -25.35
C SER A 102 -12.09 -20.24 -25.66
N GLU A 103 -11.31 -19.56 -26.51
CA GLU A 103 -11.60 -18.20 -26.98
C GLU A 103 -12.53 -18.22 -28.20
N HIS A 104 -13.64 -17.49 -28.14
CA HIS A 104 -14.62 -17.37 -29.21
C HIS A 104 -14.87 -15.91 -29.57
N SER A 105 -15.16 -15.64 -30.85
CA SER A 105 -15.67 -14.33 -31.25
C SER A 105 -17.05 -14.08 -30.63
N ASN A 106 -17.26 -12.89 -30.10
CA ASN A 106 -18.55 -12.46 -29.60
C ASN A 106 -19.49 -12.15 -30.77
N ASN A 107 -20.43 -13.04 -31.03
CA ASN A 107 -21.44 -12.93 -32.08
C ASN A 107 -22.86 -12.84 -31.49
N SER A 108 -22.99 -12.40 -30.23
CA SER A 108 -24.29 -12.26 -29.56
C SER A 108 -25.10 -11.09 -30.12
N ASP A 109 -26.44 -11.18 -30.06
CA ASP A 109 -27.36 -10.09 -30.39
C ASP A 109 -28.18 -9.73 -29.13
N PRO A 110 -28.05 -8.50 -28.59
CA PRO A 110 -27.12 -7.44 -29.00
C PRO A 110 -25.65 -7.75 -28.66
N LEU A 111 -24.71 -7.21 -29.44
CA LEU A 111 -23.26 -7.35 -29.23
C LEU A 111 -22.81 -6.59 -27.97
N VAL A 112 -22.90 -7.24 -26.81
CA VAL A 112 -22.45 -6.72 -25.51
C VAL A 112 -21.24 -7.49 -25.03
N GLY A 113 -20.25 -6.78 -24.49
CA GLY A 113 -18.98 -7.29 -24.04
C GLY A 113 -17.86 -7.23 -25.10
N ALA A 114 -16.70 -7.79 -24.75
CA ALA A 114 -15.53 -7.76 -25.62
C ALA A 114 -15.76 -8.54 -26.94
N PRO A 115 -15.10 -8.15 -28.06
CA PRO A 115 -15.21 -8.85 -29.35
C PRO A 115 -14.73 -10.31 -29.36
N VAL A 116 -13.86 -10.68 -28.41
CA VAL A 116 -13.40 -12.06 -28.17
C VAL A 116 -13.61 -12.38 -26.69
N GLN A 117 -14.15 -13.55 -26.39
CA GLN A 117 -14.57 -13.95 -25.05
C GLN A 117 -14.10 -15.37 -24.72
N TRP A 118 -13.76 -15.60 -23.44
CA TRP A 118 -13.53 -16.94 -22.94
C TRP A 118 -14.87 -17.66 -22.74
N VAL A 119 -14.97 -18.88 -23.22
CA VAL A 119 -16.12 -19.77 -23.00
C VAL A 119 -15.65 -20.95 -22.16
N SER A 120 -16.18 -21.05 -20.94
CA SER A 120 -15.95 -22.20 -20.08
C SER A 120 -16.75 -23.40 -20.57
N HIS A 121 -16.09 -24.51 -20.85
CA HIS A 121 -16.76 -25.68 -21.44
C HIS A 121 -17.78 -26.30 -20.47
N THR A 122 -17.48 -26.32 -19.17
CA THR A 122 -18.40 -26.88 -18.17
C THR A 122 -19.58 -25.96 -17.92
N GLN A 123 -19.41 -24.63 -17.96
CA GLN A 123 -20.52 -23.69 -17.83
C GLN A 123 -21.42 -23.74 -19.07
N TYR A 124 -20.83 -23.80 -20.27
CA TYR A 124 -21.57 -23.99 -21.53
C TYR A 124 -22.45 -25.25 -21.47
N ASN A 125 -21.89 -26.34 -20.97
CA ASN A 125 -22.58 -27.62 -20.79
C ASN A 125 -23.46 -27.68 -19.51
N LYS A 126 -23.57 -26.59 -18.73
CA LYS A 126 -24.32 -26.51 -17.47
C LYS A 126 -23.92 -27.59 -16.44
N ALA A 127 -22.62 -27.87 -16.37
CA ALA A 127 -22.04 -28.96 -15.60
C ALA A 127 -21.06 -28.46 -14.51
N GLY A 128 -21.33 -27.28 -13.95
CA GLY A 128 -20.52 -26.67 -12.90
C GLY A 128 -19.23 -26.02 -13.41
N ASN A 129 -18.20 -25.97 -12.56
CA ASN A 129 -16.97 -25.19 -12.79
C ASN A 129 -15.77 -26.03 -13.26
N GLY A 130 -15.84 -27.37 -13.16
CA GLY A 130 -14.73 -28.24 -13.54
C GLY A 130 -15.13 -29.72 -13.51
N LEU A 131 -14.31 -30.58 -14.09
CA LEU A 131 -14.52 -32.03 -14.10
C LEU A 131 -13.60 -32.72 -13.08
N SER A 132 -14.19 -33.25 -12.01
CA SER A 132 -13.45 -34.05 -11.02
C SER A 132 -13.19 -35.46 -11.56
N CYS A 133 -11.93 -35.90 -11.54
CA CYS A 133 -11.48 -37.21 -11.96
C CYS A 133 -10.75 -37.91 -10.81
N GLY A 134 -11.26 -39.05 -10.37
CA GLY A 134 -10.80 -39.78 -9.20
C GLY A 134 -10.11 -41.10 -9.55
N ILE A 135 -9.19 -41.56 -8.71
CA ILE A 135 -8.64 -42.91 -8.82
C ILE A 135 -9.78 -43.93 -8.58
N ASP A 136 -9.86 -44.97 -9.40
CA ASP A 136 -10.90 -46.01 -9.33
C ASP A 136 -12.35 -45.46 -9.37
N GLY A 137 -12.56 -44.29 -9.98
CA GLY A 137 -13.88 -43.62 -10.01
C GLY A 137 -14.29 -43.01 -8.67
N GLN A 138 -13.35 -42.83 -7.74
CA GLN A 138 -13.56 -42.21 -6.43
C GLN A 138 -12.76 -40.90 -6.36
N GLY A 139 -13.46 -39.78 -6.57
CA GLY A 139 -12.93 -38.43 -6.42
C GLY A 139 -12.98 -37.98 -4.96
N LEU A 140 -12.39 -36.83 -4.67
CA LEU A 140 -12.53 -36.12 -3.41
C LEU A 140 -13.43 -34.90 -3.63
N ASP A 141 -14.35 -34.64 -2.71
CA ASP A 141 -15.08 -33.38 -2.64
C ASP A 141 -14.23 -32.28 -1.96
N GLN A 142 -14.84 -31.12 -1.71
CA GLN A 142 -14.17 -29.98 -1.07
C GLN A 142 -13.74 -30.26 0.38
N GLU A 143 -14.35 -31.23 1.05
CA GLU A 143 -14.04 -31.64 2.42
C GLU A 143 -13.05 -32.83 2.46
N ASN A 144 -12.49 -33.19 1.30
CA ASN A 144 -11.66 -34.39 1.12
C ASN A 144 -12.39 -35.70 1.45
N VAL A 145 -13.71 -35.75 1.23
CA VAL A 145 -14.52 -36.96 1.35
C VAL A 145 -14.63 -37.64 -0.02
N SER A 146 -14.55 -38.98 -0.01
CA SER A 146 -14.64 -39.79 -1.23
C SER A 146 -16.04 -39.69 -1.85
N VAL A 147 -16.11 -39.35 -3.13
CA VAL A 147 -17.33 -39.23 -3.93
C VAL A 147 -17.18 -39.97 -5.26
N GLU A 148 -18.23 -40.66 -5.72
CA GLU A 148 -18.19 -41.32 -7.02
C GLU A 148 -18.09 -40.30 -8.17
N THR A 149 -17.23 -40.59 -9.15
CA THR A 149 -17.08 -39.78 -10.36
C THR A 149 -16.95 -40.68 -11.60
N PRO A 150 -17.66 -40.36 -12.71
CA PRO A 150 -17.49 -41.08 -13.97
C PRO A 150 -16.19 -40.76 -14.71
N CYS A 151 -15.38 -39.80 -14.23
CA CYS A 151 -14.06 -39.54 -14.78
C CYS A 151 -12.99 -40.26 -13.94
N HIS A 152 -12.19 -41.09 -14.58
CA HIS A 152 -11.17 -41.90 -13.92
C HIS A 152 -9.78 -41.27 -14.14
N LEU A 153 -9.07 -41.06 -13.03
CA LEU A 153 -7.63 -40.78 -13.01
C LEU A 153 -6.88 -42.12 -13.02
N ILE A 154 -6.00 -42.32 -13.99
CA ILE A 154 -5.26 -43.58 -14.17
C ILE A 154 -3.77 -43.27 -14.13
N ALA A 155 -3.05 -43.84 -13.16
CA ALA A 155 -1.59 -43.76 -13.10
C ALA A 155 -0.95 -44.76 -14.07
N ASP A 156 0.10 -44.37 -14.77
CA ASP A 156 0.91 -45.31 -15.58
C ASP A 156 1.90 -46.06 -14.67
N GLU A 157 1.72 -47.38 -14.55
CA GLU A 157 2.61 -48.23 -13.74
C GLU A 157 4.03 -48.36 -14.32
N SER A 158 4.19 -48.14 -15.63
CA SER A 158 5.46 -48.25 -16.33
C SER A 158 6.27 -46.95 -16.32
N THR A 159 5.58 -45.82 -16.14
CA THR A 159 6.19 -44.48 -16.11
C THR A 159 5.73 -43.74 -14.85
N PRO A 160 6.43 -43.89 -13.71
CA PRO A 160 6.04 -43.25 -12.46
C PRO A 160 5.78 -41.75 -12.62
N GLY A 161 4.68 -41.29 -12.01
CA GLY A 161 4.22 -39.90 -12.06
C GLY A 161 3.54 -39.49 -13.36
N GLN A 162 3.41 -40.37 -14.35
CA GLN A 162 2.56 -40.14 -15.51
C GLN A 162 1.12 -40.57 -15.20
N TYR A 163 0.17 -39.75 -15.64
CA TYR A 163 -1.26 -39.94 -15.39
C TYR A 163 -2.07 -39.67 -16.66
N SER A 164 -3.22 -40.32 -16.75
CA SER A 164 -4.22 -40.09 -17.81
C SER A 164 -5.62 -39.92 -17.24
N LEU A 165 -6.43 -39.09 -17.89
CA LEU A 165 -7.84 -38.88 -17.54
C LEU A 165 -8.73 -39.57 -18.56
N LYS A 166 -9.68 -40.38 -18.07
CA LYS A 166 -10.60 -41.14 -18.91
C LYS A 166 -12.05 -40.97 -18.48
N TRP A 167 -12.89 -40.48 -19.37
CA TRP A 167 -14.33 -40.40 -19.19
C TRP A 167 -14.99 -41.76 -19.40
N GLN A 168 -15.76 -42.21 -18.41
CA GLN A 168 -16.56 -43.45 -18.47
C GLN A 168 -18.06 -43.20 -18.32
N GLY A 169 -18.48 -41.95 -18.10
CA GLY A 169 -19.88 -41.58 -18.06
C GLY A 169 -20.57 -41.64 -19.44
N GLU A 170 -21.89 -41.49 -19.40
CA GLU A 170 -22.71 -41.38 -20.61
C GLU A 170 -22.42 -40.08 -21.36
N GLY A 171 -22.57 -40.10 -22.69
CA GLY A 171 -22.35 -38.91 -23.53
C GLY A 171 -20.92 -38.37 -23.54
N ASN A 172 -20.78 -37.10 -23.92
CA ASN A 172 -19.52 -36.36 -23.88
C ASN A 172 -19.15 -36.03 -22.42
N ALA A 173 -17.86 -35.93 -22.14
CA ALA A 173 -17.42 -35.42 -20.85
C ALA A 173 -17.87 -33.96 -20.67
N PRO A 174 -18.16 -33.50 -19.44
CA PRO A 174 -18.56 -32.12 -19.16
C PRO A 174 -17.67 -31.02 -19.74
N VAL A 175 -16.38 -31.31 -19.92
CA VAL A 175 -15.37 -30.40 -20.49
C VAL A 175 -15.26 -30.46 -22.02
N VAL A 176 -16.11 -31.23 -22.68
CA VAL A 176 -16.14 -31.39 -24.15
C VAL A 176 -17.39 -30.72 -24.69
N MET A 177 -17.22 -29.64 -25.46
CA MET A 177 -18.32 -28.99 -26.17
C MET A 177 -18.62 -29.74 -27.48
N ALA A 178 -19.91 -29.89 -27.80
CA ALA A 178 -20.32 -30.53 -29.06
C ALA A 178 -20.00 -29.66 -30.29
N GLU A 179 -20.00 -28.35 -30.12
CA GLU A 179 -19.76 -27.33 -31.15
C GLU A 179 -18.34 -26.75 -30.99
N ASN A 180 -17.32 -27.60 -31.06
CA ASN A 180 -15.93 -27.18 -30.97
C ASN A 180 -15.24 -27.39 -32.33
N SER A 181 -14.80 -26.31 -32.99
CA SER A 181 -14.12 -26.44 -34.28
C SER A 181 -12.67 -26.91 -34.12
N GLY A 182 -12.11 -26.79 -32.91
CA GLY A 182 -10.73 -27.14 -32.57
C GLY A 182 -9.71 -26.16 -33.16
N GLN A 183 -10.17 -25.08 -33.79
CA GLN A 183 -9.33 -24.01 -34.34
C GLN A 183 -9.17 -22.84 -33.38
N GLU A 184 -9.95 -22.81 -32.31
CA GLU A 184 -9.91 -21.83 -31.24
C GLU A 184 -8.74 -22.11 -30.29
N VAL A 185 -8.17 -21.05 -29.72
CA VAL A 185 -7.21 -21.18 -28.62
C VAL A 185 -7.93 -21.80 -27.42
N HIS A 186 -7.37 -22.87 -26.88
CA HIS A 186 -7.88 -23.57 -25.70
C HIS A 186 -6.97 -23.33 -24.51
N ARG A 187 -7.57 -23.17 -23.33
CA ARG A 187 -6.89 -23.09 -22.03
C ARG A 187 -7.24 -24.30 -21.18
N ILE A 188 -6.22 -24.98 -20.66
CA ILE A 188 -6.37 -26.09 -19.70
C ILE A 188 -5.57 -25.86 -18.43
N MET A 189 -6.13 -26.27 -17.29
CA MET A 189 -5.42 -26.34 -16.01
C MET A 189 -5.97 -27.49 -15.14
N LEU A 190 -5.14 -27.97 -14.22
CA LEU A 190 -5.54 -28.96 -13.20
C LEU A 190 -5.40 -28.36 -11.80
N GLN A 191 -6.35 -28.71 -10.96
CA GLN A 191 -6.16 -28.69 -9.50
C GLN A 191 -5.85 -30.10 -9.04
N LEU A 192 -4.69 -30.29 -8.42
CA LEU A 192 -4.23 -31.56 -7.88
C LEU A 192 -4.70 -31.67 -6.41
N GLN A 193 -5.35 -32.78 -6.06
CA GLN A 193 -5.90 -32.99 -4.72
C GLN A 193 -5.33 -34.25 -4.07
N GLY A 194 -5.41 -34.27 -2.73
CA GLY A 194 -4.95 -35.38 -1.91
C GLY A 194 -3.45 -35.40 -1.65
N ILE A 195 -2.75 -34.27 -1.90
CA ILE A 195 -1.32 -34.10 -1.63
C ILE A 195 -1.12 -33.83 -0.14
N ARG A 196 -0.14 -34.52 0.46
CA ARG A 196 0.11 -34.49 1.90
C ARG A 196 1.50 -33.96 2.24
N ALA A 197 1.57 -33.26 3.37
CA ALA A 197 2.81 -32.89 4.03
C ALA A 197 3.58 -34.14 4.52
N PRO A 198 4.90 -34.05 4.80
CA PRO A 198 5.69 -35.16 5.34
C PRO A 198 5.07 -35.79 6.59
N GLN A 199 4.47 -34.98 7.46
CA GLN A 199 3.81 -35.37 8.70
C GLN A 199 2.44 -36.05 8.49
N GLY A 200 1.90 -35.99 7.27
CA GLY A 200 0.76 -36.78 6.80
C GLY A 200 -0.56 -36.03 6.68
N GLU A 201 -0.66 -34.80 7.15
CA GLU A 201 -1.78 -33.88 6.92
C GLU A 201 -1.87 -33.46 5.45
N PHE A 202 -3.06 -33.02 5.02
CA PHE A 202 -3.21 -32.41 3.70
C PHE A 202 -2.53 -31.04 3.69
N LEU A 203 -2.00 -30.65 2.53
CA LEU A 203 -1.56 -29.27 2.34
C LEU A 203 -2.75 -28.32 2.53
N ASN A 204 -2.51 -27.22 3.23
CA ASN A 204 -3.49 -26.17 3.51
C ASN A 204 -3.70 -25.19 2.33
N THR A 205 -3.11 -25.47 1.17
CA THR A 205 -3.15 -24.61 -0.02
C THR A 205 -3.38 -25.44 -1.27
N LYS A 206 -4.02 -24.83 -2.29
CA LYS A 206 -4.33 -25.52 -3.55
C LYS A 206 -3.06 -25.74 -4.36
N VAL A 207 -2.89 -26.97 -4.86
CA VAL A 207 -1.85 -27.31 -5.81
C VAL A 207 -2.42 -27.16 -7.22
N LEU A 208 -2.16 -26.01 -7.84
CA LEU A 208 -2.64 -25.68 -9.17
C LEU A 208 -1.50 -25.83 -10.18
N THR A 209 -1.81 -26.36 -11.37
CA THR A 209 -0.86 -26.31 -12.49
C THR A 209 -0.85 -24.93 -13.10
N LYS A 210 0.26 -24.56 -13.76
CA LYS A 210 0.26 -23.40 -14.65
C LYS A 210 -0.78 -23.63 -15.77
N PRO A 211 -1.71 -22.70 -16.04
CA PRO A 211 -2.60 -22.79 -17.19
C PRO A 211 -1.80 -22.82 -18.48
N VAL A 212 -2.26 -23.63 -19.43
CA VAL A 212 -1.62 -23.78 -20.73
C VAL A 212 -2.60 -23.42 -21.84
N ASP A 213 -2.19 -22.47 -22.67
CA ASP A 213 -2.89 -22.08 -23.88
C ASP A 213 -2.30 -22.83 -25.07
N PHE A 214 -3.15 -23.46 -25.89
CA PHE A 214 -2.74 -24.25 -27.03
C PHE A 214 -3.81 -24.32 -28.12
N LEU A 215 -3.41 -24.69 -29.34
CA LEU A 215 -4.31 -24.99 -30.44
C LEU A 215 -4.53 -26.51 -30.52
N PRO A 216 -5.76 -27.02 -30.34
CA PRO A 216 -6.01 -28.47 -30.45
C PRO A 216 -5.71 -29.05 -31.83
N ALA A 217 -5.89 -28.26 -32.90
CA ALA A 217 -5.69 -28.72 -34.28
C ALA A 217 -4.28 -29.24 -34.59
N ASP A 218 -3.25 -28.68 -33.95
CA ASP A 218 -1.85 -29.05 -34.16
C ASP A 218 -1.04 -29.28 -32.87
N SER A 219 -1.71 -29.19 -31.71
CA SER A 219 -1.11 -29.36 -30.38
C SER A 219 0.01 -28.36 -30.06
N SER A 220 0.05 -27.22 -30.75
CA SER A 220 1.05 -26.17 -30.52
C SER A 220 0.64 -25.22 -29.39
N LEU A 221 1.61 -24.68 -28.66
CA LEU A 221 1.37 -23.61 -27.69
C LEU A 221 0.84 -22.36 -28.39
N ALA A 222 -0.15 -21.73 -27.78
CA ALA A 222 -0.80 -20.54 -28.30
C ALA A 222 -0.61 -19.35 -27.35
N THR A 223 -0.90 -18.15 -27.84
CA THR A 223 -1.03 -16.95 -27.02
C THR A 223 -2.48 -16.52 -27.08
N ALA A 224 -3.10 -16.31 -25.92
CA ALA A 224 -4.46 -15.81 -25.85
C ALA A 224 -4.60 -14.44 -26.55
N GLU A 225 -5.65 -14.26 -27.34
CA GLU A 225 -5.99 -13.00 -27.98
C GLU A 225 -6.44 -11.96 -26.93
N ARG A 226 -7.09 -12.40 -25.84
CA ARG A 226 -7.56 -11.56 -24.73
C ARG A 226 -6.63 -11.60 -23.52
N SER A 227 -5.39 -11.15 -23.70
CA SER A 227 -4.43 -10.95 -22.59
C SER A 227 -4.07 -9.47 -22.46
N SER A 228 -4.90 -8.67 -21.79
CA SER A 228 -4.63 -7.23 -21.57
C SER A 228 -3.91 -6.90 -20.27
N VAL A 229 -3.82 -7.87 -19.36
CA VAL A 229 -3.29 -7.77 -18.00
C VAL A 229 -2.45 -9.02 -17.75
N THR A 230 -1.26 -8.84 -17.19
CA THR A 230 -0.39 -9.95 -16.78
C THR A 230 -0.50 -10.24 -15.29
N ASP A 231 -0.07 -11.43 -14.83
CA ASP A 231 0.06 -11.72 -13.39
C ASP A 231 0.98 -10.72 -12.67
N ALA A 232 2.02 -10.25 -13.36
CA ALA A 232 2.94 -9.25 -12.84
C ALA A 232 2.21 -7.95 -12.46
N ALA A 233 1.11 -7.63 -13.13
CA ALA A 233 0.27 -6.49 -12.79
C ALA A 233 -0.37 -6.60 -11.42
N CYS A 234 -0.91 -7.77 -11.12
CA CYS A 234 -1.55 -8.06 -9.85
C CYS A 234 -0.52 -8.16 -8.70
N ILE A 235 0.63 -8.79 -8.98
CA ILE A 235 1.73 -9.00 -8.02
C ILE A 235 2.29 -7.67 -7.50
N ARG A 236 2.18 -6.58 -8.27
CA ARG A 236 2.56 -5.22 -7.80
C ARG A 236 1.93 -4.89 -6.45
N CYS A 237 0.68 -5.30 -6.21
CA CYS A 237 -0.03 -5.06 -4.95
C CYS A 237 -0.20 -6.32 -4.09
N HIS A 238 -0.51 -7.44 -4.72
CA HIS A 238 -0.89 -8.69 -4.03
C HIS A 238 0.30 -9.56 -3.63
N LYS A 239 1.51 -9.20 -4.07
CA LYS A 239 2.73 -9.99 -3.96
C LYS A 239 2.70 -11.33 -4.68
N ASP A 240 3.89 -11.85 -4.87
CA ASP A 240 4.14 -13.15 -5.45
C ASP A 240 4.20 -14.24 -4.39
N LEU A 241 3.77 -15.45 -4.76
CA LEU A 241 4.03 -16.67 -4.02
C LEU A 241 5.42 -17.18 -4.40
N ASP A 242 6.29 -17.34 -3.41
CA ASP A 242 7.65 -17.84 -3.64
C ASP A 242 7.68 -19.35 -3.89
N GLY A 243 8.85 -19.86 -4.30
CA GLY A 243 9.14 -21.29 -4.42
C GLY A 243 8.77 -21.90 -5.77
N TYR A 244 8.06 -21.17 -6.63
CA TYR A 244 7.75 -21.60 -7.99
C TYR A 244 8.94 -21.37 -8.96
N PRO A 245 9.02 -22.12 -10.08
CA PRO A 245 10.10 -21.96 -11.05
C PRO A 245 10.16 -20.55 -11.67
N GLU A 246 11.35 -20.14 -12.10
CA GLU A 246 11.55 -18.89 -12.82
C GLU A 246 10.62 -18.81 -14.05
N GLY A 247 9.86 -17.71 -14.16
CA GLY A 247 8.85 -17.53 -15.22
C GLY A 247 7.46 -18.14 -14.93
N ASP A 248 7.24 -18.73 -13.75
CA ASP A 248 5.92 -19.09 -13.22
C ASP A 248 5.52 -18.17 -12.08
N LEU A 249 5.35 -16.87 -12.39
CA LEU A 249 4.85 -15.88 -11.45
C LEU A 249 3.46 -16.27 -10.95
N ARG A 250 3.25 -16.25 -9.65
CA ARG A 250 1.98 -16.60 -9.02
C ARG A 250 1.59 -15.57 -7.99
N ILE A 251 0.31 -15.24 -7.93
CA ILE A 251 -0.23 -14.19 -7.09
C ILE A 251 -0.53 -14.76 -5.70
N ASP A 252 -0.13 -14.03 -4.66
CA ASP A 252 -0.41 -14.36 -3.26
C ASP A 252 -1.70 -13.69 -2.76
N ASN A 253 -2.19 -14.15 -1.62
CA ASN A 253 -3.17 -13.47 -0.77
C ASN A 253 -4.54 -13.17 -1.42
N TRP A 254 -5.04 -14.04 -2.31
CA TRP A 254 -6.44 -13.98 -2.73
C TRP A 254 -7.33 -14.84 -1.82
N LYS A 255 -8.15 -14.19 -1.00
CA LYS A 255 -9.08 -14.88 -0.10
C LYS A 255 -10.21 -15.62 -0.83
N ALA A 256 -10.57 -15.19 -2.05
CA ALA A 256 -11.63 -15.83 -2.82
C ALA A 256 -11.24 -17.24 -3.27
N HIS A 257 -12.15 -18.20 -3.06
CA HIS A 257 -12.01 -19.60 -3.46
C HIS A 257 -10.68 -20.25 -3.00
N ASP A 258 -10.19 -19.91 -1.81
CA ASP A 258 -8.93 -20.39 -1.22
C ASP A 258 -7.72 -20.30 -2.17
N ASN A 259 -7.57 -19.11 -2.79
CA ASN A 259 -6.39 -18.64 -3.51
C ASN A 259 -6.08 -19.33 -4.84
N PHE A 260 -6.80 -18.96 -5.91
CA PHE A 260 -6.37 -19.26 -7.28
C PHE A 260 -5.19 -18.37 -7.67
N GLN A 261 -4.05 -18.95 -8.05
CA GLN A 261 -2.77 -18.23 -7.98
C GLN A 261 -2.37 -17.46 -9.25
N LYS A 262 -3.26 -17.36 -10.24
CA LYS A 262 -2.99 -16.73 -11.55
C LYS A 262 -4.25 -16.12 -12.13
N LEU A 263 -4.13 -15.02 -12.86
CA LEU A 263 -5.25 -14.39 -13.55
C LEU A 263 -5.89 -15.35 -14.56
N GLU A 264 -5.07 -16.15 -15.25
CA GLU A 264 -5.55 -17.12 -16.23
C GLU A 264 -6.41 -18.21 -15.61
N ASN A 265 -6.28 -18.48 -14.31
CA ASN A 265 -7.14 -19.43 -13.61
C ASN A 265 -8.58 -18.89 -13.53
N CYS A 266 -8.70 -17.61 -13.21
CA CYS A 266 -9.98 -16.93 -12.98
C CYS A 266 -10.79 -16.87 -14.28
N SER A 267 -10.14 -16.62 -15.42
CA SER A 267 -10.79 -16.49 -16.72
C SER A 267 -11.42 -17.78 -17.25
N VAL A 268 -11.16 -18.93 -16.62
CA VAL A 268 -11.81 -20.21 -16.98
C VAL A 268 -13.23 -20.31 -16.41
N CYS A 269 -13.55 -19.54 -15.37
CA CYS A 269 -14.86 -19.57 -14.71
C CYS A 269 -15.56 -18.19 -14.74
N HIS A 270 -14.82 -17.10 -14.56
CA HIS A 270 -15.33 -15.75 -14.67
C HIS A 270 -15.40 -15.35 -16.14
N THR A 271 -16.45 -15.84 -16.79
CA THR A 271 -16.73 -15.65 -18.22
C THR A 271 -18.06 -14.92 -18.40
N PRO A 272 -18.36 -14.45 -19.62
CA PRO A 272 -19.67 -13.88 -19.93
C PRO A 272 -20.86 -14.82 -19.66
N ALA A 273 -20.64 -16.13 -19.57
CA ALA A 273 -21.70 -17.08 -19.20
C ALA A 273 -22.20 -16.90 -17.75
N VAL A 274 -21.41 -16.27 -16.88
CA VAL A 274 -21.79 -15.91 -15.51
C VAL A 274 -22.03 -14.41 -15.35
N ALA A 275 -22.05 -13.66 -16.46
CA ALA A 275 -22.33 -12.23 -16.44
C ALA A 275 -23.79 -11.94 -16.06
N GLY A 276 -24.00 -10.73 -15.53
CA GLY A 276 -25.28 -10.26 -15.02
C GLY A 276 -25.26 -10.03 -13.51
N GLY A 277 -26.35 -9.49 -12.95
CA GLY A 277 -26.46 -9.13 -11.54
C GLY A 277 -26.15 -7.67 -11.21
N GLU A 278 -25.49 -6.92 -12.10
CA GLU A 278 -25.19 -5.49 -11.92
C GLU A 278 -26.46 -4.66 -11.67
N ASN A 279 -27.52 -4.91 -12.45
CA ASN A 279 -28.80 -4.22 -12.34
C ASN A 279 -29.77 -4.87 -11.31
N ASP A 280 -29.38 -6.00 -10.72
CA ASP A 280 -30.18 -6.63 -9.66
C ASP A 280 -29.83 -5.96 -8.32
N PRO A 281 -30.78 -5.27 -7.66
CA PRO A 281 -30.50 -4.55 -6.41
C PRO A 281 -30.07 -5.49 -5.26
N THR A 282 -30.30 -6.80 -5.37
CA THR A 282 -29.84 -7.79 -4.40
C THR A 282 -28.42 -8.28 -4.66
N ILE A 283 -27.92 -8.20 -5.90
CA ILE A 283 -26.56 -8.59 -6.27
C ILE A 283 -25.69 -7.34 -6.42
N GLY A 284 -25.97 -6.47 -7.40
CA GLY A 284 -25.31 -5.18 -7.60
C GLY A 284 -23.92 -5.24 -8.24
N TRP A 285 -23.54 -6.38 -8.85
CA TRP A 285 -22.28 -6.56 -9.56
C TRP A 285 -22.37 -7.62 -10.66
N ASN A 286 -21.51 -7.52 -11.67
CA ASN A 286 -21.35 -8.49 -12.76
C ASN A 286 -20.13 -9.40 -12.50
N ALA A 287 -20.32 -10.73 -12.56
CA ALA A 287 -19.29 -11.73 -12.26
C ALA A 287 -18.36 -12.11 -13.45
N ASP A 288 -18.53 -11.53 -14.64
CA ASP A 288 -17.50 -11.61 -15.69
C ASP A 288 -16.19 -10.96 -15.20
N LEU A 289 -15.05 -11.50 -15.64
CA LEU A 289 -13.75 -11.19 -15.04
C LEU A 289 -13.42 -9.69 -15.01
N GLY A 290 -13.59 -9.00 -16.14
CA GLY A 290 -13.28 -7.56 -16.25
C GLY A 290 -14.16 -6.71 -15.32
N PRO A 291 -15.50 -6.75 -15.51
CA PRO A 291 -16.46 -6.03 -14.67
C PRO A 291 -16.31 -6.34 -13.17
N MET A 292 -16.13 -7.61 -12.79
CA MET A 292 -15.94 -8.01 -11.40
C MET A 292 -14.72 -7.33 -10.79
N ILE A 293 -13.56 -7.43 -11.46
CA ILE A 293 -12.31 -6.86 -10.95
C ILE A 293 -12.40 -5.34 -10.84
N HIS A 294 -13.01 -4.66 -11.81
CA HIS A 294 -13.26 -3.22 -11.73
C HIS A 294 -14.14 -2.86 -10.53
N ARG A 295 -15.26 -3.59 -10.33
CA ARG A 295 -16.20 -3.34 -9.23
C ARG A 295 -15.57 -3.56 -7.85
N ILE A 296 -14.73 -4.60 -7.70
CA ILE A 296 -13.96 -4.86 -6.48
C ILE A 296 -13.05 -3.67 -6.15
N HIS A 297 -12.21 -3.24 -7.10
CA HIS A 297 -11.22 -2.20 -6.85
C HIS A 297 -11.83 -0.79 -6.78
N ARG A 298 -13.04 -0.58 -7.32
CA ARG A 298 -13.77 0.67 -7.17
C ARG A 298 -14.64 0.72 -5.90
N GLY A 299 -14.74 -0.38 -5.16
CA GLY A 299 -15.62 -0.60 -4.01
C GLY A 299 -15.85 0.62 -3.09
N TYR A 300 -14.85 0.99 -2.30
CA TYR A 300 -14.94 2.11 -1.34
C TYR A 300 -15.29 3.44 -2.00
N ASP A 301 -14.71 3.74 -3.16
CA ASP A 301 -14.98 4.98 -3.87
C ASP A 301 -16.38 5.04 -4.50
N ASN A 302 -16.98 3.88 -4.77
CA ASN A 302 -18.34 3.74 -5.29
C ASN A 302 -19.38 3.45 -4.21
N LEU A 303 -19.03 3.51 -2.92
CA LEU A 303 -19.91 3.14 -1.80
C LEU A 303 -21.33 3.71 -1.92
N HIS A 304 -21.47 4.94 -2.42
CA HIS A 304 -22.76 5.63 -2.62
C HIS A 304 -23.70 4.96 -3.62
N TRP A 305 -23.15 4.16 -4.53
CA TRP A 305 -23.83 3.56 -5.68
C TRP A 305 -23.93 2.04 -5.59
N LEU A 306 -23.27 1.43 -4.62
CA LEU A 306 -23.34 -0.02 -4.43
C LEU A 306 -24.65 -0.43 -3.77
N THR A 307 -25.22 -1.54 -4.24
CA THR A 307 -26.40 -2.19 -3.68
C THR A 307 -26.13 -3.68 -3.42
N GLY A 308 -27.01 -4.32 -2.65
CA GLY A 308 -26.99 -5.79 -2.49
C GLY A 308 -25.66 -6.36 -2.02
N GLU A 309 -25.32 -7.54 -2.53
CA GLU A 309 -24.05 -8.22 -2.26
C GLU A 309 -22.81 -7.36 -2.59
N ALA A 310 -22.86 -6.52 -3.62
CA ALA A 310 -21.73 -5.65 -3.97
C ALA A 310 -21.43 -4.65 -2.85
N LYS A 311 -22.47 -4.10 -2.22
CA LYS A 311 -22.31 -3.22 -1.07
C LYS A 311 -21.77 -4.00 0.13
N GLU A 312 -22.29 -5.19 0.41
CA GLU A 312 -21.82 -6.01 1.52
C GLU A 312 -20.33 -6.39 1.37
N LYS A 313 -19.92 -6.82 0.18
CA LYS A 313 -18.61 -7.43 -0.05
C LYS A 313 -17.52 -6.44 -0.45
N PHE A 314 -17.86 -5.40 -1.22
CA PHE A 314 -16.86 -4.55 -1.88
C PHE A 314 -16.81 -3.13 -1.33
N ALA A 315 -17.84 -2.66 -0.62
CA ALA A 315 -17.91 -1.29 -0.09
C ALA A 315 -16.71 -0.87 0.76
N MET A 316 -16.03 -1.82 1.41
CA MET A 316 -14.89 -1.53 2.27
C MET A 316 -13.54 -1.77 1.60
N ILE A 317 -13.51 -2.23 0.35
CA ILE A 317 -12.29 -2.45 -0.42
C ILE A 317 -11.83 -1.12 -1.01
N SER A 318 -10.68 -0.62 -0.52
CA SER A 318 -10.06 0.61 -1.02
C SER A 318 -8.92 0.29 -1.99
N PHE A 319 -8.84 1.03 -3.09
CA PHE A 319 -7.71 0.92 -4.01
C PHE A 319 -6.56 1.82 -3.54
N PRO A 320 -5.34 1.30 -3.36
CA PRO A 320 -4.23 2.07 -2.82
C PRO A 320 -3.65 3.10 -3.79
N GLY A 321 -3.96 3.04 -5.09
CA GLY A 321 -3.47 3.95 -6.12
C GLY A 321 -4.53 4.91 -6.67
N GLU A 322 -4.22 5.53 -7.80
CA GLU A 322 -5.15 6.29 -8.62
C GLU A 322 -5.90 5.32 -9.54
N ILE A 323 -7.17 5.01 -9.24
CA ILE A 323 -7.98 4.04 -10.01
C ILE A 323 -8.12 4.38 -11.50
N ARG A 324 -7.94 5.66 -11.85
CA ARG A 324 -7.99 6.19 -13.22
C ARG A 324 -6.70 5.95 -14.01
N GLU A 325 -5.60 5.54 -13.36
CA GLU A 325 -4.35 5.17 -14.03
C GLU A 325 -4.43 3.72 -14.51
N CYS A 326 -5.11 3.51 -15.65
CA CYS A 326 -5.42 2.18 -16.19
C CYS A 326 -4.18 1.29 -16.38
N THR A 327 -3.01 1.89 -16.64
CA THR A 327 -1.75 1.14 -16.87
C THR A 327 -1.21 0.46 -15.61
N ARG A 328 -1.81 0.72 -14.44
CA ARG A 328 -1.54 -0.03 -13.20
C ARG A 328 -1.90 -1.49 -13.33
N CYS A 329 -2.98 -1.80 -14.04
CA CYS A 329 -3.40 -3.17 -14.32
C CYS A 329 -3.16 -3.53 -15.79
N HIS A 330 -3.53 -2.66 -16.72
CA HIS A 330 -3.40 -2.91 -18.15
C HIS A 330 -1.97 -2.68 -18.63
N ASP A 331 -1.12 -3.70 -18.51
CA ASP A 331 0.28 -3.69 -18.92
C ASP A 331 0.59 -4.50 -20.18
N ASN A 332 -0.44 -5.08 -20.82
CA ASN A 332 -0.28 -5.86 -22.04
C ASN A 332 -1.22 -5.42 -23.16
N GLY A 333 -0.88 -4.32 -23.83
CA GLY A 333 -1.65 -3.80 -24.97
C GLY A 333 -2.77 -2.84 -24.61
N ASP A 334 -3.58 -2.49 -25.60
CA ASP A 334 -4.44 -1.30 -25.57
C ASP A 334 -5.95 -1.62 -25.46
N ALA A 335 -6.30 -2.87 -25.15
CA ALA A 335 -7.69 -3.33 -25.12
C ALA A 335 -8.61 -2.46 -24.24
N TYR A 336 -8.10 -1.95 -23.12
CA TYR A 336 -8.83 -1.07 -22.19
C TYR A 336 -9.33 0.23 -22.83
N LYS A 337 -8.71 0.69 -23.92
CA LYS A 337 -9.10 1.90 -24.65
C LYS A 337 -9.55 1.64 -26.09
N THR A 338 -9.28 0.46 -26.66
CA THR A 338 -9.68 0.11 -28.03
C THR A 338 -10.94 -0.77 -28.10
N ALA A 339 -11.33 -1.39 -26.99
CA ALA A 339 -12.52 -2.25 -26.90
C ALA A 339 -13.38 -1.88 -25.68
N PRO A 340 -13.94 -0.65 -25.62
CA PRO A 340 -14.87 -0.28 -24.55
C PRO A 340 -16.12 -1.16 -24.60
N SER A 341 -16.56 -1.64 -23.45
CA SER A 341 -17.82 -2.38 -23.29
C SER A 341 -18.64 -1.84 -22.13
N MET A 342 -19.96 -1.90 -22.25
CA MET A 342 -20.90 -1.42 -21.24
C MET A 342 -20.61 -2.05 -19.87
N ASP A 343 -20.47 -3.37 -19.82
CA ASP A 343 -20.20 -4.10 -18.58
C ASP A 343 -18.91 -3.65 -17.88
N ALA A 344 -17.84 -3.38 -18.63
CA ALA A 344 -16.57 -2.97 -18.06
C ALA A 344 -16.61 -1.52 -17.55
N CYS A 345 -17.36 -0.65 -18.24
CA CYS A 345 -17.55 0.76 -17.88
C CYS A 345 -18.45 0.92 -16.65
N GLU A 346 -19.60 0.23 -16.61
CA GLU A 346 -20.58 0.31 -15.51
C GLU A 346 -20.00 -0.17 -14.17
N ALA A 347 -19.09 -1.14 -14.21
CA ALA A 347 -18.39 -1.60 -13.01
C ALA A 347 -17.69 -0.46 -12.23
N CYS A 348 -17.17 0.55 -12.93
CA CYS A 348 -16.62 1.77 -12.32
C CYS A 348 -17.62 2.94 -12.30
N HIS A 349 -18.41 3.11 -13.35
CA HIS A 349 -19.42 4.16 -13.48
C HIS A 349 -20.79 3.68 -12.96
N ALA A 350 -20.85 3.35 -11.67
CA ALA A 350 -22.01 2.72 -11.00
C ALA A 350 -23.23 3.64 -10.81
N GLN A 351 -23.12 4.91 -11.20
CA GLN A 351 -24.23 5.86 -11.13
C GLN A 351 -25.39 5.46 -12.05
N PRO A 352 -26.64 5.83 -11.73
CA PRO A 352 -27.74 5.75 -12.70
C PRO A 352 -27.31 6.40 -14.02
N LYS A 353 -27.66 5.79 -15.16
CA LYS A 353 -27.18 6.22 -16.49
C LYS A 353 -27.58 7.67 -16.81
N GLU A 354 -28.69 8.12 -16.24
CA GLU A 354 -29.22 9.47 -16.34
C GLU A 354 -28.40 10.50 -15.54
N GLU A 355 -27.63 10.03 -14.54
CA GLU A 355 -26.81 10.83 -13.64
C GLU A 355 -25.31 10.81 -13.98
N TRP A 356 -24.90 10.07 -15.04
CA TRP A 356 -23.51 10.07 -15.49
C TRP A 356 -23.05 11.50 -15.83
N PRO A 357 -21.91 11.97 -15.30
CA PRO A 357 -21.48 13.34 -15.50
C PRO A 357 -21.17 13.65 -16.97
N ASN A 358 -21.52 14.87 -17.41
CA ASN A 358 -21.32 15.38 -18.77
C ASN A 358 -22.11 14.69 -19.89
N THR A 359 -23.30 14.17 -19.60
CA THR A 359 -24.18 13.62 -20.63
C THR A 359 -24.83 14.74 -21.46
N PHE A 360 -24.13 15.17 -22.51
CA PHE A 360 -24.81 15.70 -23.71
C PHE A 360 -25.64 14.61 -24.42
N VAL A 361 -25.50 13.34 -24.01
CA VAL A 361 -26.15 12.15 -24.58
C VAL A 361 -26.62 11.23 -23.44
N ASP A 362 -27.87 10.78 -23.53
CA ASP A 362 -28.50 9.84 -22.61
C ASP A 362 -28.03 8.39 -22.87
N HIS A 363 -27.26 7.84 -21.93
CA HIS A 363 -26.70 6.48 -22.02
C HIS A 363 -27.74 5.37 -21.77
N SER A 364 -28.96 5.70 -21.31
CA SER A 364 -30.04 4.72 -21.12
C SER A 364 -30.57 4.14 -22.44
N THR A 365 -30.26 4.80 -23.57
CA THR A 365 -30.69 4.39 -24.92
C THR A 365 -29.69 3.49 -25.65
N MET A 366 -28.54 3.20 -25.03
CA MET A 366 -27.52 2.33 -25.62
C MET A 366 -27.93 0.87 -25.45
N GLU A 367 -28.14 0.16 -26.55
CA GLU A 367 -28.54 -1.25 -26.55
C GLU A 367 -27.37 -2.23 -26.78
N ASN A 368 -26.23 -1.75 -27.32
CA ASN A 368 -25.05 -2.56 -27.62
C ASN A 368 -23.74 -1.75 -27.56
N ASP A 369 -22.60 -2.43 -27.70
CA ASP A 369 -21.27 -1.82 -27.57
C ASP A 369 -20.70 -1.23 -28.89
N GLU A 370 -21.33 -1.50 -30.04
CA GLU A 370 -20.80 -1.08 -31.35
C GLU A 370 -20.62 0.44 -31.44
N ALA A 371 -21.54 1.18 -30.83
CA ALA A 371 -21.55 2.64 -30.85
C ALA A 371 -20.63 3.28 -29.81
N CYS A 372 -20.11 2.52 -28.83
CA CYS A 372 -19.26 3.06 -27.76
C CYS A 372 -18.03 3.77 -28.34
N SER A 373 -17.36 3.15 -29.31
CA SER A 373 -16.14 3.70 -29.93
C SER A 373 -16.37 4.97 -30.76
N LEU A 374 -17.62 5.26 -31.19
CA LEU A 374 -17.97 6.48 -31.92
C LEU A 374 -17.83 7.72 -31.05
N CYS A 375 -18.14 7.58 -29.76
CA CYS A 375 -18.05 8.66 -28.78
C CYS A 375 -16.80 8.54 -27.91
N HIS A 376 -16.44 7.33 -27.48
CA HIS A 376 -15.31 7.01 -26.61
C HIS A 376 -14.13 6.46 -27.41
N SER A 377 -13.47 7.34 -28.16
CA SER A 377 -12.23 6.96 -28.86
C SER A 377 -11.10 6.64 -27.87
N PRO A 378 -10.07 5.87 -28.28
CA PRO A 378 -8.92 5.56 -27.42
C PRO A 378 -8.26 6.79 -26.79
N ASP A 379 -8.14 7.88 -27.56
CA ASP A 379 -7.60 9.15 -27.09
C ASP A 379 -8.51 9.83 -26.08
N LYS A 380 -9.84 9.79 -26.30
CA LYS A 380 -10.82 10.34 -25.35
C LYS A 380 -10.81 9.57 -24.04
N ILE A 381 -10.80 8.24 -24.09
CA ILE A 381 -10.73 7.40 -22.88
C ILE A 381 -9.46 7.72 -22.10
N SER A 382 -8.29 7.71 -22.76
CA SER A 382 -7.02 7.98 -22.08
C SER A 382 -6.98 9.38 -21.46
N ARG A 383 -7.50 10.39 -22.18
CA ARG A 383 -7.54 11.78 -21.72
C ARG A 383 -8.50 11.99 -20.57
N ASP A 384 -9.73 11.49 -20.68
CA ASP A 384 -10.77 11.73 -19.67
C ASP A 384 -10.49 10.97 -18.35
N HIS A 385 -9.69 9.91 -18.40
CA HIS A 385 -9.17 9.20 -17.22
C HIS A 385 -7.79 9.68 -16.76
N HIS A 386 -7.19 10.69 -17.42
CA HIS A 386 -5.88 11.23 -17.08
C HIS A 386 -4.72 10.21 -17.12
N VAL A 387 -4.82 9.20 -18.00
CA VAL A 387 -3.84 8.12 -18.09
C VAL A 387 -2.46 8.65 -18.50
N GLY A 388 -1.49 8.46 -17.61
CA GLY A 388 -0.10 8.89 -17.77
C GLY A 388 0.13 10.41 -17.64
N ASP A 389 -0.89 11.21 -17.30
CA ASP A 389 -0.77 12.68 -17.27
C ASP A 389 0.26 13.15 -16.24
N ARG A 390 0.29 12.50 -15.06
CA ARG A 390 1.29 12.73 -14.02
C ARG A 390 2.72 12.52 -14.54
N ALA A 391 2.96 11.39 -15.21
CA ALA A 391 4.27 11.05 -15.75
C ALA A 391 4.71 12.05 -16.84
N LYS A 392 3.76 12.50 -17.68
CA LYS A 392 3.98 13.56 -18.66
C LYS A 392 4.34 14.88 -17.96
N ALA A 393 3.56 15.32 -16.98
CA ALA A 393 3.78 16.58 -16.27
C ALA A 393 5.16 16.62 -15.59
N ASN A 394 5.53 15.57 -14.86
CA ASN A 394 6.83 15.49 -14.17
C ASN A 394 8.03 15.36 -15.12
N LYS A 395 7.84 14.80 -16.32
CA LYS A 395 8.90 14.79 -17.34
C LYS A 395 9.15 16.18 -17.93
N ARG A 396 8.12 17.01 -18.00
CA ARG A 396 8.13 18.30 -18.71
C ARG A 396 8.52 19.45 -17.80
N LEU A 397 8.02 19.49 -16.57
CA LEU A 397 8.34 20.54 -15.60
C LEU A 397 9.49 20.11 -14.68
N LYS A 398 10.51 20.94 -14.55
CA LYS A 398 11.56 20.78 -13.53
C LYS A 398 11.73 22.05 -12.71
N VAL A 399 11.89 21.87 -11.40
CA VAL A 399 12.11 22.94 -10.42
C VAL A 399 13.37 22.64 -9.62
N GLU A 400 14.29 23.59 -9.57
CA GLU A 400 15.59 23.44 -8.89
C GLU A 400 15.88 24.66 -8.00
N ILE A 401 16.50 24.45 -6.84
CA ILE A 401 17.02 25.56 -6.01
C ILE A 401 18.41 25.92 -6.54
N VAL A 402 18.58 27.16 -6.98
CA VAL A 402 19.84 27.67 -7.56
C VAL A 402 20.41 28.85 -6.79
N GLY A 403 19.72 29.35 -5.76
CA GLY A 403 20.21 30.41 -4.89
C GLY A 403 19.63 30.27 -3.48
N VAL A 404 20.47 30.45 -2.47
CA VAL A 404 20.10 30.48 -1.05
C VAL A 404 20.91 31.59 -0.39
N GLU A 405 20.20 32.54 0.21
CA GLU A 405 20.78 33.66 0.97
C GLU A 405 20.15 33.61 2.37
N TYR A 406 20.96 33.55 3.42
CA TYR A 406 20.50 33.52 4.81
C TYR A 406 21.19 34.60 5.64
N SER A 407 20.46 35.20 6.57
CA SER A 407 21.00 36.14 7.56
C SER A 407 20.25 35.96 8.88
N GLU A 408 20.98 35.58 9.92
CA GLU A 408 20.46 35.48 11.28
C GLU A 408 20.34 36.87 11.93
N ASP A 409 19.34 37.07 12.78
CA ASP A 409 19.16 38.27 13.61
C ASP A 409 19.17 39.60 12.84
N THR A 410 18.29 39.76 11.85
CA THR A 410 18.23 40.96 10.99
C THR A 410 17.80 42.27 11.70
N GLY A 411 17.61 42.24 13.01
CA GLY A 411 17.15 43.38 13.80
C GLY A 411 15.65 43.68 13.68
N THR A 412 14.92 42.91 12.87
CA THR A 412 13.45 43.00 12.77
C THR A 412 12.84 42.25 13.95
N ILE A 413 12.08 42.95 14.81
CA ILE A 413 11.47 42.36 16.01
C ILE A 413 10.00 42.01 15.73
N ASP A 414 9.57 40.81 16.11
CA ASP A 414 8.17 40.40 16.01
C ASP A 414 7.30 40.99 17.16
N PRO A 415 5.96 40.87 17.11
CA PRO A 415 5.08 41.37 18.18
C PRO A 415 5.32 40.75 19.57
N TYR A 416 6.14 39.69 19.66
CA TYR A 416 6.52 38.99 20.89
C TYR A 416 7.93 39.39 21.38
N GLY A 417 8.61 40.32 20.71
CA GLY A 417 9.92 40.81 21.11
C GLY A 417 11.11 39.99 20.61
N GLN A 418 10.90 39.04 19.69
CA GLN A 418 11.96 38.18 19.16
C GLN A 418 12.52 38.72 17.84
N VAL A 419 13.85 38.63 17.65
CA VAL A 419 14.55 39.08 16.44
C VAL A 419 14.38 38.04 15.33
N ARG A 420 14.03 38.46 14.13
CA ARG A 420 13.76 37.59 12.98
C ARG A 420 15.00 37.38 12.12
N ASP A 421 15.10 36.19 11.55
CA ASP A 421 16.04 35.87 10.48
C ASP A 421 15.42 36.15 9.12
N GLU A 422 16.28 36.30 8.11
CA GLU A 422 15.87 36.43 6.71
C GLU A 422 16.46 35.28 5.89
N LEU A 423 15.60 34.52 5.20
CA LEU A 423 16.00 33.51 4.22
C LEU A 423 15.38 33.84 2.86
N SER A 424 16.22 33.99 1.83
CA SER A 424 15.81 34.17 0.44
C SER A 424 16.25 32.99 -0.43
N LEU A 425 15.35 32.53 -1.30
CA LEU A 425 15.59 31.40 -2.19
C LEU A 425 15.38 31.82 -3.64
N THR A 426 16.16 31.25 -4.55
CA THR A 426 15.97 31.41 -6.00
C THR A 426 15.71 30.05 -6.63
N LEU A 427 14.56 29.94 -7.29
CA LEU A 427 14.17 28.76 -8.05
C LEU A 427 14.51 28.95 -9.54
N LYS A 428 15.03 27.89 -10.16
CA LYS A 428 15.10 27.76 -11.61
C LYS A 428 13.98 26.83 -12.05
N VAL A 429 13.12 27.32 -12.93
CA VAL A 429 11.98 26.57 -13.44
C VAL A 429 12.13 26.40 -14.95
N THR A 430 12.07 25.15 -15.40
CA THR A 430 12.10 24.81 -16.82
C THR A 430 10.89 23.99 -17.21
N LYS A 431 10.34 24.27 -18.41
CA LYS A 431 9.31 23.48 -19.07
C LYS A 431 9.85 22.99 -20.40
N ASP A 432 9.78 21.69 -20.64
CA ASP A 432 10.29 21.03 -21.85
C ASP A 432 11.79 21.33 -22.11
N GLY A 433 12.55 21.45 -21.02
CA GLY A 433 13.99 21.77 -21.05
C GLY A 433 14.32 23.23 -21.34
N GLN A 434 13.32 24.10 -21.56
CA GLN A 434 13.50 25.53 -21.75
C GLN A 434 13.09 26.31 -20.50
N PRO A 435 13.67 27.49 -20.23
CA PRO A 435 13.18 28.37 -19.17
C PRO A 435 11.68 28.67 -19.35
N VAL A 436 10.93 28.71 -18.25
CA VAL A 436 9.54 29.18 -18.31
C VAL A 436 9.49 30.64 -18.79
N PRO A 437 8.39 31.07 -19.43
CA PRO A 437 8.27 32.44 -19.94
C PRO A 437 8.41 33.51 -18.86
N ASP A 438 8.96 34.65 -19.24
CA ASP A 438 9.00 35.83 -18.38
C ASP A 438 7.57 36.19 -17.92
N GLY A 439 7.41 36.46 -16.63
CA GLY A 439 6.11 36.69 -16.02
C GLY A 439 5.43 35.45 -15.41
N PHE A 440 5.96 34.24 -15.61
CA PHE A 440 5.45 33.03 -14.95
C PHE A 440 5.52 33.13 -13.42
N ASP A 441 4.44 32.75 -12.73
CA ASP A 441 4.33 32.75 -11.27
C ASP A 441 3.48 31.56 -10.81
N PHE A 442 4.01 30.75 -9.87
CA PHE A 442 3.31 29.58 -9.33
C PHE A 442 1.96 29.91 -8.68
N LYS A 443 1.72 31.17 -8.32
CA LYS A 443 0.44 31.60 -7.78
C LYS A 443 -0.75 31.28 -8.71
N ASP A 444 -0.53 31.25 -10.01
CA ASP A 444 -1.63 30.98 -10.94
C ASP A 444 -1.84 29.47 -11.13
N TYR A 445 -0.89 28.63 -10.71
CA TYR A 445 -0.83 27.19 -10.97
C TYR A 445 -0.96 26.32 -9.71
N SER A 446 -0.83 26.88 -8.51
CA SER A 446 -0.98 26.14 -7.25
C SER A 446 -2.45 26.10 -6.79
N PRO A 447 -3.00 24.91 -6.49
CA PRO A 447 -4.35 24.79 -5.94
C PRO A 447 -4.42 25.34 -4.51
N VAL A 448 -5.64 25.68 -4.06
CA VAL A 448 -5.88 26.17 -2.69
C VAL A 448 -6.42 25.06 -1.78
N TYR A 449 -6.02 25.08 -0.51
CA TYR A 449 -6.36 24.03 0.47
C TYR A 449 -7.84 24.02 0.84
N GLN A 450 -8.46 25.19 1.02
CA GLN A 450 -9.89 25.32 1.30
C GLN A 450 -10.38 26.72 0.89
N LYS A 451 -11.50 26.78 0.16
CA LYS A 451 -12.10 28.05 -0.28
C LYS A 451 -12.35 28.97 0.93
N GLY A 452 -11.72 30.16 0.94
CA GLY A 452 -11.88 31.18 1.99
C GLY A 452 -10.81 31.22 3.09
N VAL A 453 -9.88 30.25 3.15
CA VAL A 453 -8.78 30.23 4.13
C VAL A 453 -7.46 30.81 3.55
N GLY A 454 -7.38 30.96 2.22
CA GLY A 454 -6.28 31.65 1.53
C GLY A 454 -4.94 30.90 1.47
N SER A 455 -4.78 29.77 2.18
CA SER A 455 -3.54 28.99 2.16
C SER A 455 -3.41 28.16 0.88
N ARG A 456 -2.36 28.46 0.11
CA ARG A 456 -1.94 27.67 -1.06
C ARG A 456 -1.33 26.35 -0.60
N LEU A 457 -1.53 25.30 -1.40
CA LEU A 457 -0.96 23.98 -1.11
C LEU A 457 0.54 23.92 -1.32
N SER A 458 1.06 24.67 -2.30
CA SER A 458 2.46 24.61 -2.69
C SER A 458 3.36 25.51 -1.86
N LYS A 459 4.39 24.93 -1.27
CA LYS A 459 5.35 25.58 -0.37
C LYS A 459 6.65 24.79 -0.28
N LEU A 460 7.69 25.45 0.20
CA LEU A 460 8.95 24.81 0.60
C LEU A 460 9.03 24.81 2.12
N ARG A 461 9.22 23.65 2.72
CA ARG A 461 9.41 23.50 4.17
C ARG A 461 10.88 23.51 4.53
N ILE A 462 11.20 24.03 5.70
CA ILE A 462 12.55 24.24 6.22
C ILE A 462 12.62 23.58 7.59
N GLY A 463 13.60 22.71 7.76
CA GLY A 463 13.97 22.16 9.05
C GLY A 463 15.47 22.03 9.18
N THR A 464 15.93 21.69 10.38
CA THR A 464 17.35 21.49 10.68
C THR A 464 17.67 20.01 10.81
N VAL A 465 18.95 19.66 10.66
CA VAL A 465 19.46 18.32 10.92
C VAL A 465 20.52 18.45 12.00
N ASP A 466 20.35 17.71 13.09
CA ASP A 466 21.34 17.70 14.16
C ASP A 466 22.59 16.88 13.78
N VAL A 467 23.61 16.93 14.65
CA VAL A 467 24.86 16.18 14.53
C VAL A 467 24.68 14.66 14.42
N HIS A 468 23.53 14.12 14.83
CA HIS A 468 23.20 12.70 14.77
C HIS A 468 22.37 12.33 13.53
N GLY A 469 22.09 13.28 12.64
CA GLY A 469 21.22 13.05 11.48
C GLY A 469 19.74 12.98 11.86
N MET A 470 19.32 13.60 12.96
CA MET A 470 17.91 13.74 13.32
C MET A 470 17.31 14.98 12.66
N PRO A 471 16.26 14.84 11.83
CA PRO A 471 15.51 16.00 11.37
C PRO A 471 14.76 16.61 12.54
N THR A 472 14.87 17.92 12.69
CA THR A 472 14.15 18.74 13.64
C THR A 472 13.47 19.89 12.91
N ARG A 473 12.33 20.38 13.42
CA ARG A 473 11.67 21.53 12.79
C ARG A 473 12.41 22.81 13.18
N ALA A 474 12.68 23.68 12.22
CA ALA A 474 13.45 24.91 12.47
C ALA A 474 12.81 25.79 13.58
N SER A 475 11.49 25.73 13.76
CA SER A 475 10.75 26.48 14.78
C SER A 475 10.69 25.84 16.18
N GLU A 476 11.18 24.61 16.35
CA GLU A 476 11.22 23.94 17.66
C GLU A 476 12.27 24.53 18.59
N ALA A 477 13.06 25.51 18.13
CA ALA A 477 14.00 26.19 19.00
C ALA A 477 13.28 26.97 20.12
N HIS A 478 12.12 27.61 19.90
CA HIS A 478 11.63 28.55 20.94
C HIS A 478 10.13 28.83 21.14
N ASN A 479 9.13 28.30 20.41
CA ASN A 479 7.73 28.61 20.76
C ASN A 479 6.68 27.57 20.35
N VAL A 480 5.95 27.07 21.34
CA VAL A 480 4.80 26.14 21.22
C VAL A 480 3.52 26.87 20.74
N PHE A 481 3.57 28.20 20.60
CA PHE A 481 2.38 29.06 20.47
C PHE A 481 2.06 29.55 19.06
N ASP A 482 2.87 29.20 18.06
CA ASP A 482 2.61 29.65 16.71
C ASP A 482 2.55 28.48 15.73
N ASN A 483 1.33 28.00 15.52
CA ASN A 483 1.00 26.98 14.53
C ASN A 483 1.23 27.49 13.09
N THR A 484 1.57 28.78 12.91
CA THR A 484 1.93 29.42 11.63
C THR A 484 3.45 29.57 11.41
N GLN A 485 4.27 29.10 12.36
CA GLN A 485 5.74 29.15 12.33
C GLN A 485 6.43 27.89 11.79
N LEU A 486 5.75 26.99 11.09
CA LEU A 486 6.48 26.03 10.26
C LEU A 486 7.39 26.85 9.33
N GLY A 487 8.68 26.50 9.27
CA GLY A 487 9.63 27.17 8.39
C GLY A 487 9.17 26.95 6.95
N GLU A 488 8.28 27.77 6.45
CA GLU A 488 7.60 27.56 5.16
C GLU A 488 7.82 28.81 4.30
N VAL A 489 8.25 28.58 3.06
CA VAL A 489 8.37 29.63 2.03
C VAL A 489 7.31 29.36 0.98
N ASP A 490 6.50 30.37 0.68
CA ASP A 490 5.59 30.31 -0.47
C ASP A 490 6.43 30.26 -1.75
N ILE A 491 6.08 29.36 -2.67
CA ILE A 491 6.76 29.28 -3.96
C ILE A 491 6.33 30.38 -4.93
N SER A 492 5.28 31.12 -4.58
CA SER A 492 4.82 32.31 -5.31
C SER A 492 5.73 33.49 -4.96
N GLY A 493 6.45 34.01 -5.95
CA GLY A 493 7.46 35.05 -5.76
C GLY A 493 7.41 36.14 -6.81
N THR A 494 8.56 36.79 -7.05
CA THR A 494 8.65 37.75 -8.16
C THR A 494 8.46 36.98 -9.47
N PRO A 495 7.60 37.45 -10.41
CA PRO A 495 7.38 36.78 -11.68
C PRO A 495 8.70 36.45 -12.39
N SER A 496 8.75 35.30 -13.04
CA SER A 496 10.00 34.76 -13.56
C SER A 496 10.68 35.71 -14.55
N VAL A 497 12.01 35.74 -14.54
CA VAL A 497 12.84 36.39 -15.56
C VAL A 497 13.91 35.40 -15.98
N GLY A 498 13.92 35.00 -17.25
CA GLY A 498 14.81 33.95 -17.76
C GLY A 498 14.62 32.60 -17.06
N GLY A 499 13.41 32.29 -16.61
CA GLY A 499 13.07 31.09 -15.84
C GLY A 499 13.56 31.08 -14.39
N LEU A 500 14.04 32.21 -13.87
CA LEU A 500 14.42 32.36 -12.47
C LEU A 500 13.32 33.07 -11.68
N ILE A 501 12.94 32.50 -10.54
CA ILE A 501 11.95 33.06 -9.62
C ILE A 501 12.64 33.29 -8.28
N LYS A 502 12.77 34.56 -7.87
CA LYS A 502 13.21 34.91 -6.51
C LYS A 502 11.99 34.87 -5.59
N LEU A 503 12.03 33.95 -4.62
CA LEU A 503 10.97 33.77 -3.64
C LEU A 503 10.96 34.94 -2.64
N PRO A 504 9.80 35.25 -2.03
CA PRO A 504 9.73 36.27 -1.00
C PRO A 504 10.62 35.86 0.17
N ALA A 505 11.41 36.82 0.67
CA ALA A 505 12.26 36.59 1.82
C ALA A 505 11.41 36.17 3.02
N ARG A 506 11.75 35.03 3.62
CA ARG A 506 11.08 34.53 4.81
C ARG A 506 11.67 35.21 6.03
N ASN A 507 10.84 35.98 6.73
CA ASN A 507 11.19 36.66 7.98
C ASN A 507 10.65 35.89 9.20
N SER A 508 11.43 34.97 9.76
CA SER A 508 11.03 34.09 10.89
C SER A 508 12.20 33.65 11.75
N HIS A 509 11.92 33.02 12.89
CA HIS A 509 12.92 32.50 13.84
C HIS A 509 13.46 31.14 13.41
N LEU A 510 14.26 31.10 12.34
CA LEU A 510 14.78 29.83 11.80
C LEU A 510 16.00 29.32 12.58
N ASN A 511 16.82 30.22 13.13
CA ASN A 511 18.03 29.98 13.90
C ASN A 511 18.95 28.93 13.24
N LEU A 512 19.32 29.14 11.97
CA LEU A 512 20.08 28.18 11.15
C LEU A 512 21.59 28.30 11.33
N LYS A 513 22.08 29.34 12.02
CA LYS A 513 23.52 29.60 12.11
C LYS A 513 24.26 28.42 12.73
N GLY A 514 25.33 28.00 12.05
CA GLY A 514 26.16 26.88 12.51
C GLY A 514 25.50 25.51 12.40
N LYS A 515 24.37 25.39 11.70
CA LYS A 515 23.60 24.14 11.57
C LYS A 515 23.54 23.67 10.13
N SER A 516 23.37 22.36 9.97
CA SER A 516 22.85 21.80 8.73
C SER A 516 21.32 21.93 8.72
N PHE A 517 20.76 22.24 7.55
CA PHE A 517 19.33 22.39 7.35
C PHE A 517 18.89 21.79 6.02
N TYR A 518 17.59 21.56 5.88
CA TYR A 518 16.99 21.03 4.67
C TYR A 518 15.85 21.92 4.18
N ILE A 519 15.63 21.88 2.87
CA ILE A 519 14.47 22.45 2.20
C ILE A 519 13.71 21.29 1.57
N ALA A 520 12.54 20.97 2.12
CA ALA A 520 11.66 19.91 1.66
C ALA A 520 10.52 20.50 0.81
N PRO A 521 10.47 20.22 -0.51
CA PRO A 521 9.43 20.74 -1.35
C PRO A 521 8.11 20.02 -1.10
N GLN A 522 7.05 20.82 -1.05
CA GLN A 522 5.67 20.37 -1.00
C GLN A 522 4.97 21.13 -2.13
N ILE A 523 5.04 20.63 -3.37
CA ILE A 523 4.58 21.35 -4.56
C ILE A 523 3.52 20.53 -5.31
N SER A 524 2.33 21.10 -5.46
CA SER A 524 1.23 20.56 -6.27
C SER A 524 0.77 21.62 -7.26
N LEU A 525 0.59 21.24 -8.54
CA LEU A 525 0.22 22.15 -9.61
C LEU A 525 -0.96 21.62 -10.39
N CYS A 526 -1.82 22.53 -10.86
CA CYS A 526 -2.88 22.19 -11.79
C CYS A 526 -2.29 21.79 -13.16
N THR A 527 -2.86 20.75 -13.74
CA THR A 527 -2.47 20.19 -15.02
C THR A 527 -3.69 19.83 -15.84
N LYS A 528 -3.55 19.86 -17.17
CA LYS A 528 -4.54 19.41 -18.13
C LYS A 528 -3.83 18.65 -19.23
N ASP A 529 -4.27 17.43 -19.53
CA ASP A 529 -3.66 16.56 -20.54
C ASP A 529 -2.13 16.33 -20.30
N GLY A 530 -1.70 16.34 -19.04
CA GLY A 530 -0.30 16.24 -18.62
C GLY A 530 0.54 17.52 -18.83
N ASP A 531 -0.09 18.63 -19.20
CA ASP A 531 0.51 19.95 -19.30
C ASP A 531 0.18 20.80 -18.07
N VAL A 532 1.15 21.57 -17.56
CA VAL A 532 0.92 22.49 -16.42
C VAL A 532 0.13 23.70 -16.89
N GLU A 533 -1.03 23.94 -16.27
CA GLU A 533 -2.02 24.96 -16.65
C GLU A 533 -2.49 25.76 -15.41
N PRO A 534 -2.92 27.02 -15.57
CA PRO A 534 -3.43 27.80 -14.46
C PRO A 534 -4.62 27.12 -13.78
N CYS A 535 -4.63 27.10 -12.45
CA CYS A 535 -5.73 26.59 -11.65
C CYS A 535 -6.96 27.48 -11.82
N PRO A 536 -8.13 26.90 -12.11
CA PRO A 536 -9.32 27.73 -12.26
C PRO A 536 -9.83 28.29 -10.94
N SER A 537 -10.60 29.36 -11.03
CA SER A 537 -11.00 30.15 -9.87
C SER A 537 -11.80 29.31 -8.87
N GLY A 538 -11.26 29.13 -7.67
CA GLY A 538 -11.93 28.36 -6.61
C GLY A 538 -11.64 26.86 -6.61
N PHE A 539 -10.62 26.39 -7.33
CA PHE A 539 -10.14 25.00 -7.26
C PHE A 539 -9.77 24.61 -5.81
N ASP A 540 -10.63 23.81 -5.18
CA ASP A 540 -10.41 23.24 -3.84
C ASP A 540 -9.90 21.80 -3.99
N ALA A 541 -8.62 21.61 -3.69
CA ALA A 541 -7.95 20.32 -3.82
C ALA A 541 -8.50 19.26 -2.85
N ILE A 542 -8.99 19.63 -1.66
CA ILE A 542 -9.54 18.66 -0.71
C ILE A 542 -10.89 18.13 -1.19
N LYS A 543 -11.69 19.01 -1.81
CA LYS A 543 -13.04 18.59 -2.20
C LYS A 543 -13.03 17.75 -3.46
N GLN A 544 -12.11 17.97 -4.42
CA GLN A 544 -12.10 17.42 -5.80
C GLN A 544 -13.46 17.47 -6.55
N LYS A 545 -14.53 17.94 -5.89
CA LYS A 545 -15.94 17.84 -6.26
C LYS A 545 -16.37 18.94 -7.23
N ALA A 546 -15.51 19.92 -7.51
CA ALA A 546 -15.85 21.03 -8.40
C ALA A 546 -15.72 20.69 -9.90
N TRP A 547 -15.26 19.49 -10.28
CA TRP A 547 -14.65 19.27 -11.60
C TRP A 547 -15.41 18.41 -12.60
N MET A 548 -16.66 18.05 -12.31
CA MET A 548 -17.48 17.45 -13.37
C MET A 548 -17.91 18.46 -14.45
N GLN A 549 -17.70 19.78 -14.30
CA GLN A 549 -18.30 20.77 -15.22
C GLN A 549 -17.34 21.72 -15.98
N GLU A 550 -16.07 21.89 -15.62
CA GLU A 550 -15.19 22.87 -16.30
C GLU A 550 -13.82 22.33 -16.72
N GLY A 551 -13.78 21.17 -17.38
CA GLY A 551 -12.65 20.77 -18.23
C GLY A 551 -11.42 20.22 -17.50
N LEU A 552 -11.45 18.95 -17.12
CA LEU A 552 -10.31 18.02 -17.06
C LEU A 552 -8.99 18.58 -16.47
N ILE A 553 -9.06 19.34 -15.37
CA ILE A 553 -7.87 19.83 -14.66
C ILE A 553 -7.65 18.99 -13.40
N ASP A 554 -6.43 18.46 -13.30
CA ASP A 554 -5.97 17.61 -12.21
C ASP A 554 -4.81 18.24 -11.44
N ALA A 555 -4.57 17.82 -10.20
CA ALA A 555 -3.48 18.34 -9.38
C ALA A 555 -2.32 17.34 -9.28
N VAL A 556 -1.21 17.63 -9.96
CA VAL A 556 -0.01 16.77 -9.98
C VAL A 556 1.03 17.28 -9.00
N GLN A 557 1.68 16.39 -8.25
CA GLN A 557 2.83 16.74 -7.42
C GLN A 557 4.09 16.82 -8.27
N VAL A 558 4.89 17.86 -8.06
CA VAL A 558 6.14 18.07 -8.78
C VAL A 558 7.22 17.13 -8.22
N ASP A 559 7.91 16.46 -9.13
CA ASP A 559 9.08 15.65 -8.81
C ASP A 559 10.27 16.55 -8.43
N MET A 560 10.48 16.74 -7.12
CA MET A 560 11.59 17.52 -6.56
C MET A 560 12.02 16.90 -5.24
N GLN A 561 13.30 16.51 -5.14
CA GLN A 561 13.86 15.97 -3.90
C GLN A 561 14.14 17.07 -2.87
N ASN A 562 14.36 16.67 -1.63
CA ASN A 562 14.85 17.57 -0.59
C ASN A 562 16.25 18.10 -0.94
N TYR A 563 16.49 19.36 -0.62
CA TYR A 563 17.83 19.94 -0.67
C TYR A 563 18.39 20.03 0.74
N TYR A 564 19.68 19.79 0.91
CA TYR A 564 20.37 19.83 2.19
C TYR A 564 21.50 20.87 2.13
N PHE A 565 21.67 21.65 3.17
CA PHE A 565 22.63 22.74 3.21
C PHE A 565 23.36 22.76 4.55
N ASP A 566 24.59 23.23 4.52
CA ASP A 566 25.39 23.56 5.69
C ASP A 566 25.53 25.09 5.73
N GLU A 567 24.86 25.73 6.69
CA GLU A 567 24.81 27.20 6.77
C GLU A 567 26.22 27.83 6.78
N PRO A 568 27.19 27.35 7.57
CA PRO A 568 28.56 27.89 7.56
C PRO A 568 29.25 27.84 6.19
N SER A 569 28.85 26.90 5.34
CA SER A 569 29.44 26.68 4.02
C SER A 569 28.69 27.42 2.90
N LEU A 570 27.58 28.11 3.18
CA LEU A 570 26.81 28.85 2.16
C LEU A 570 27.66 29.94 1.49
N ASP A 571 28.50 30.64 2.26
CA ASP A 571 29.43 31.65 1.75
C ASP A 571 30.49 31.07 0.79
N MET A 572 30.72 29.76 0.84
CA MET A 572 31.62 29.03 -0.05
C MET A 572 30.93 28.53 -1.34
N GLY A 573 29.60 28.72 -1.44
CA GLY A 573 28.77 28.32 -2.58
C GLY A 573 27.89 27.10 -2.31
N LEU A 574 26.79 26.98 -3.07
CA LEU A 574 25.76 25.95 -2.86
C LEU A 574 26.29 24.53 -2.95
N GLU A 575 27.16 24.23 -3.91
CA GLU A 575 27.73 22.88 -4.08
C GLU A 575 28.55 22.46 -2.85
N VAL A 576 29.35 23.38 -2.30
CA VAL A 576 30.15 23.13 -1.09
C VAL A 576 29.23 22.93 0.11
N SER A 577 28.23 23.79 0.27
CA SER A 577 27.23 23.67 1.32
C SER A 577 26.47 22.34 1.26
N GLN A 578 26.02 21.92 0.08
CA GLN A 578 25.32 20.65 -0.10
C GLN A 578 26.19 19.45 0.25
N LYS A 579 27.48 19.50 -0.11
CA LYS A 579 28.44 18.43 0.19
C LYS A 579 28.79 18.35 1.68
N ASN A 580 28.80 19.48 2.38
CA ASN A 580 29.14 19.55 3.80
C ASN A 580 27.94 19.32 4.72
N ALA A 581 26.72 19.38 4.19
CA ALA A 581 25.49 19.21 4.96
C ALA A 581 25.43 17.83 5.64
N ILE A 582 25.07 17.83 6.92
CA ILE A 582 24.69 16.60 7.61
C ILE A 582 23.34 16.15 7.08
N LEU A 583 23.32 15.00 6.42
CA LEU A 583 22.09 14.40 5.92
C LEU A 583 21.27 13.79 7.07
N PRO A 584 19.93 13.90 7.03
CA PRO A 584 19.10 13.15 7.96
C PRO A 584 19.28 11.66 7.68
N ARG A 585 19.18 10.82 8.71
CA ARG A 585 19.31 9.36 8.59
C ARG A 585 18.43 8.77 7.48
N GLN A 586 17.28 9.36 7.21
CA GLN A 586 16.34 8.86 6.21
C GLN A 586 16.72 9.19 4.78
N ALA A 587 17.68 10.10 4.57
CA ALA A 587 18.29 10.37 3.28
C ALA A 587 19.62 9.62 3.08
N LYS A 588 20.02 8.78 4.04
CA LYS A 588 21.21 7.92 3.94
C LYS A 588 20.78 6.52 3.53
N GLU A 589 21.28 6.04 2.39
CA GLU A 589 20.92 4.74 1.82
C GLU A 589 21.22 3.56 2.77
N ASP A 590 22.27 3.66 3.57
CA ASP A 590 22.70 2.62 4.53
C ASP A 590 21.87 2.57 5.83
N SER A 591 21.05 3.59 6.06
CA SER A 591 20.32 3.81 7.31
C SER A 591 18.81 3.55 7.17
N ILE A 592 18.29 3.47 5.95
CA ILE A 592 16.86 3.23 5.70
C ILE A 592 16.65 1.85 5.07
N SER A 593 15.74 1.07 5.66
CA SER A 593 15.41 -0.28 5.17
C SER A 593 14.20 -0.28 4.21
N VAL A 594 13.75 0.88 3.75
CA VAL A 594 12.64 1.07 2.80
C VAL A 594 13.06 2.08 1.73
N ASN A 595 12.46 2.04 0.53
CA ASN A 595 12.69 3.04 -0.51
C ASN A 595 11.39 3.40 -1.23
N GLU A 596 11.40 4.48 -2.02
CA GLU A 596 10.19 4.91 -2.75
C GLU A 596 9.66 3.84 -3.70
N SER A 597 10.54 3.06 -4.32
CA SER A 597 10.14 2.05 -5.31
C SER A 597 9.26 0.94 -4.71
N ARG A 598 9.43 0.59 -3.43
CA ARG A 598 8.60 -0.40 -2.73
C ARG A 598 7.19 0.15 -2.48
N CYS A 599 7.07 1.41 -2.05
CA CYS A 599 5.77 2.07 -1.89
C CYS A 599 5.04 2.22 -3.24
N GLN A 600 5.79 2.55 -4.30
CA GLN A 600 5.25 2.79 -5.63
C GLN A 600 4.74 1.53 -6.35
N GLN A 601 4.97 0.34 -5.79
CA GLN A 601 4.38 -0.90 -6.30
C GLN A 601 2.85 -0.84 -6.18
N CYS A 602 2.34 -0.41 -5.01
CA CYS A 602 0.91 -0.26 -4.76
C CYS A 602 0.38 1.15 -5.03
N HIS A 603 1.20 2.17 -4.76
CA HIS A 603 0.77 3.56 -4.83
C HIS A 603 1.30 4.27 -6.08
N ASP A 604 0.49 5.12 -6.73
CA ASP A 604 0.97 5.98 -7.82
C ASP A 604 1.98 7.03 -7.36
N ASN A 605 1.79 7.46 -6.12
CA ASN A 605 2.66 8.34 -5.38
C ASN A 605 2.52 8.03 -3.89
N ILE A 606 3.58 8.28 -3.13
CA ILE A 606 3.63 8.00 -1.70
C ILE A 606 2.50 8.68 -0.89
N PRO A 607 1.93 9.84 -1.26
CA PRO A 607 0.75 10.39 -0.61
C PRO A 607 -0.50 10.21 -1.48
N VAL A 608 -1.12 9.04 -1.41
CA VAL A 608 -2.48 8.85 -1.97
C VAL A 608 -3.55 9.55 -1.11
N GLY A 609 -3.23 9.93 0.13
CA GLY A 609 -4.24 10.47 1.04
C GLY A 609 -4.63 11.93 0.80
N LYS A 610 -3.72 12.81 0.39
CA LYS A 610 -3.96 14.27 0.36
C LYS A 610 -3.01 14.90 -0.66
N LEU A 611 -3.54 15.74 -1.56
CA LEU A 611 -2.84 16.50 -2.61
C LEU A 611 -1.82 17.53 -2.06
N TYR A 612 -1.11 17.20 -0.99
CA TYR A 612 -0.21 18.08 -0.30
C TYR A 612 0.95 18.49 -1.18
N GLY A 613 1.35 17.75 -2.21
CA GLY A 613 2.53 18.11 -3.02
C GLY A 613 3.80 17.35 -2.64
N VAL A 614 3.66 16.25 -1.90
CA VAL A 614 4.76 15.35 -1.55
C VAL A 614 4.90 14.30 -2.66
N SER A 615 6.12 14.04 -3.10
CA SER A 615 6.50 13.10 -4.16
C SER A 615 7.63 12.14 -3.76
N HIS A 616 8.34 12.43 -2.66
CA HIS A 616 9.48 11.67 -2.17
C HIS A 616 9.36 11.34 -0.69
N LEU A 617 9.92 10.19 -0.30
CA LEU A 617 9.87 9.70 1.08
C LEU A 617 10.55 10.67 2.06
N GLY A 618 11.65 11.29 1.62
CA GLY A 618 12.39 12.27 2.41
C GLY A 618 11.55 13.45 2.91
N GLN A 619 10.48 13.82 2.21
CA GLN A 619 9.61 14.93 2.56
C GLN A 619 8.66 14.58 3.72
N CYS A 620 8.33 13.30 3.90
CA CYS A 620 7.46 12.83 4.98
C CYS A 620 8.04 13.13 6.35
N PHE A 621 9.37 13.05 6.50
CA PHE A 621 10.05 13.21 7.79
C PHE A 621 10.07 14.63 8.33
N ASP A 622 9.69 15.65 7.55
CA ASP A 622 9.42 16.98 8.10
C ASP A 622 8.29 16.94 9.14
N CYS A 623 7.30 16.08 8.91
CA CYS A 623 6.10 15.92 9.74
C CYS A 623 6.07 14.59 10.51
N HIS A 624 6.68 13.54 9.95
CA HIS A 624 6.69 12.19 10.51
C HIS A 624 8.08 11.83 11.00
N ASN A 625 8.55 12.55 12.00
CA ASN A 625 9.85 12.35 12.62
C ASN A 625 9.69 11.86 14.06
N ASN A 626 10.85 11.66 14.67
CA ASN A 626 10.98 11.13 16.02
C ASN A 626 10.84 12.19 17.10
N ASN A 627 10.84 13.49 16.74
CA ASN A 627 10.88 14.59 17.70
C ASN A 627 9.57 15.37 17.84
N TRP A 628 8.68 15.27 16.84
CA TRP A 628 7.36 15.86 16.91
C TRP A 628 6.35 14.93 17.58
N ALA A 629 6.27 15.06 18.91
CA ALA A 629 5.38 14.28 19.78
C ALA A 629 3.89 14.33 19.40
N GLY A 630 3.15 13.30 19.80
CA GLY A 630 1.69 13.20 19.72
C GLY A 630 1.16 12.65 18.39
N SER A 631 -0.15 12.42 18.26
CA SER A 631 -0.72 11.84 17.04
C SER A 631 -2.03 12.51 16.65
N PHE A 632 -2.29 12.63 15.35
CA PHE A 632 -3.63 12.96 14.87
C PHE A 632 -4.56 11.75 14.88
N HIS A 633 -4.02 10.54 14.99
CA HIS A 633 -4.74 9.29 14.96
C HIS A 633 -4.28 8.41 16.13
N PRO A 634 -4.51 8.82 17.38
CA PRO A 634 -3.98 8.13 18.54
C PRO A 634 -4.68 6.79 18.80
N ASP A 635 -5.91 6.63 18.30
CA ASP A 635 -6.77 5.52 18.66
C ASP A 635 -6.66 4.34 17.69
N PHE A 636 -7.07 3.18 18.18
CA PHE A 636 -7.32 1.99 17.37
C PHE A 636 -8.82 1.68 17.41
N GLU A 637 -9.44 1.52 16.24
CA GLU A 637 -10.80 1.04 16.10
C GLU A 637 -10.85 -0.25 15.26
N HIS A 638 -11.74 -1.16 15.61
CA HIS A 638 -12.01 -2.37 14.84
C HIS A 638 -13.51 -2.66 14.76
N ASP A 639 -13.92 -3.37 13.72
CA ASP A 639 -15.31 -3.77 13.53
C ASP A 639 -15.81 -4.55 14.75
N MET A 640 -16.99 -4.17 15.24
CA MET A 640 -17.58 -4.75 16.45
C MET A 640 -18.58 -5.88 16.18
N GLY A 641 -18.76 -6.28 14.91
CA GLY A 641 -19.73 -7.29 14.49
C GLY A 641 -21.18 -6.79 14.45
N GLU A 642 -21.38 -5.48 14.66
CA GLU A 642 -22.69 -4.84 14.57
C GLU A 642 -22.78 -4.02 13.30
N HIS A 643 -23.92 -4.07 12.62
CA HIS A 643 -24.16 -3.30 11.42
C HIS A 643 -25.11 -2.13 11.68
N TYR A 644 -24.98 -1.08 10.88
CA TYR A 644 -25.92 0.02 10.82
C TYR A 644 -27.28 -0.46 10.28
N PRO A 645 -28.41 -0.09 10.89
CA PRO A 645 -29.72 -0.56 10.44
C PRO A 645 -30.10 0.06 9.09
N ASP A 646 -30.92 -0.65 8.32
CA ASP A 646 -31.28 -0.24 6.96
C ASP A 646 -32.13 1.05 6.90
N ASP A 647 -32.80 1.41 7.99
CA ASP A 647 -33.73 2.53 8.10
C ASP A 647 -33.12 3.81 8.69
N LEU A 648 -31.79 3.95 8.67
CA LEU A 648 -31.13 5.13 9.24
C LEU A 648 -31.61 6.45 8.59
N PRO A 649 -31.89 7.49 9.40
CA PRO A 649 -32.26 8.79 8.89
C PRO A 649 -31.10 9.51 8.17
N LEU A 650 -31.47 10.40 7.24
CA LEU A 650 -30.56 11.29 6.52
C LEU A 650 -29.77 12.22 7.48
N PRO A 651 -28.58 12.73 7.09
CA PRO A 651 -28.01 12.74 5.74
C PRO A 651 -27.05 11.58 5.39
N TYR A 652 -26.65 10.75 6.36
CA TYR A 652 -25.68 9.65 6.13
C TYR A 652 -26.30 8.24 6.21
N GLY A 653 -27.58 8.15 6.59
CA GLY A 653 -28.23 6.88 6.86
C GLY A 653 -28.24 5.86 5.71
N PRO A 654 -28.72 6.23 4.50
CA PRO A 654 -28.75 5.31 3.35
C PRO A 654 -27.35 4.80 2.95
N LEU A 655 -26.32 5.61 3.19
CA LEU A 655 -24.95 5.23 2.86
C LEU A 655 -24.41 4.19 3.83
N LEU A 656 -24.59 4.43 5.13
CA LEU A 656 -24.05 3.58 6.19
C LEU A 656 -24.88 2.31 6.41
N ALA A 657 -26.16 2.30 6.01
CA ALA A 657 -27.06 1.15 6.09
C ALA A 657 -26.39 -0.16 5.62
N GLY A 658 -26.43 -1.20 6.47
CA GLY A 658 -25.84 -2.51 6.19
C GLY A 658 -24.32 -2.58 6.31
N LEU A 659 -23.62 -1.48 6.62
CA LEU A 659 -22.16 -1.49 6.83
C LEU A 659 -21.80 -1.70 8.30
N PRO A 660 -20.61 -2.25 8.60
CA PRO A 660 -20.17 -2.47 9.97
C PRO A 660 -19.95 -1.17 10.76
N LYS A 661 -20.27 -1.24 12.04
CA LYS A 661 -19.88 -0.29 13.08
C LYS A 661 -18.53 -0.72 13.63
N PHE A 662 -17.74 0.23 14.07
CA PHE A 662 -16.48 -0.06 14.75
C PHE A 662 -16.47 0.57 16.13
N LYS A 663 -15.65 0.02 17.00
CA LYS A 663 -15.46 0.48 18.36
C LYS A 663 -13.98 0.72 18.62
N ARG A 664 -13.72 1.72 19.48
CA ARG A 664 -12.38 2.04 19.98
C ARG A 664 -11.91 0.99 20.99
N ILE A 665 -10.62 0.66 20.96
CA ILE A 665 -9.93 -0.09 22.02
C ILE A 665 -9.15 0.90 22.89
N PRO A 666 -9.70 1.40 24.00
CA PRO A 666 -9.11 2.49 24.78
C PRO A 666 -7.75 2.13 25.40
N GLU A 667 -7.48 0.85 25.62
CA GLU A 667 -6.23 0.32 26.18
C GLU A 667 -5.03 0.43 25.21
N ILE A 668 -5.30 0.63 23.92
CA ILE A 668 -4.29 0.67 22.87
C ILE A 668 -4.27 2.05 22.23
N GLN A 669 -3.25 2.85 22.56
CA GLN A 669 -3.06 4.19 22.01
C GLN A 669 -1.64 4.46 21.54
N TYR A 670 -1.51 5.26 20.48
CA TYR A 670 -0.24 5.60 19.85
C TYR A 670 -0.10 7.11 19.71
N ASN A 671 0.62 7.70 20.66
CA ASN A 671 0.70 9.15 20.80
C ASN A 671 2.00 9.70 20.19
N THR A 672 2.32 9.27 18.97
CA THR A 672 3.49 9.70 18.20
C THR A 672 3.17 9.91 16.72
N ARG A 673 3.95 10.78 16.05
CA ARG A 673 3.91 10.98 14.60
C ARG A 673 4.98 10.20 13.85
N ASP A 674 5.76 9.38 14.55
CA ASP A 674 6.85 8.62 13.96
C ASP A 674 6.41 7.89 12.68
N PHE A 675 7.19 8.03 11.61
CA PHE A 675 6.86 7.48 10.30
C PHE A 675 6.64 5.97 10.33
N ALA A 676 7.51 5.20 11.01
CA ALA A 676 7.39 3.73 11.03
C ALA A 676 6.11 3.31 11.77
N THR A 677 5.84 3.93 12.92
CA THR A 677 4.61 3.69 13.68
C THR A 677 3.37 4.05 12.87
N ALA A 678 3.35 5.20 12.20
CA ALA A 678 2.21 5.63 11.40
C ALA A 678 1.97 4.72 10.19
N VAL A 679 3.02 4.32 9.48
CA VAL A 679 2.93 3.46 8.29
C VAL A 679 2.50 2.05 8.66
N HIS A 680 3.11 1.42 9.67
CA HIS A 680 2.69 0.08 10.11
C HIS A 680 1.21 0.07 10.49
N ARG A 681 0.79 1.03 11.33
CA ARG A 681 -0.59 1.11 11.81
C ARG A 681 -1.62 1.39 10.71
N ARG A 682 -1.25 2.17 9.69
CA ARG A 682 -2.15 2.45 8.57
C ARG A 682 -2.38 1.19 7.74
N HIS A 683 -1.34 0.41 7.48
CA HIS A 683 -1.41 -0.76 6.59
C HIS A 683 -1.87 -2.05 7.27
N ASN A 684 -1.95 -2.08 8.60
CA ASN A 684 -2.48 -3.22 9.35
C ASN A 684 -3.82 -2.95 10.04
N GLY A 685 -4.49 -1.84 9.68
CA GLY A 685 -5.80 -1.49 10.19
C GLY A 685 -5.83 -1.02 11.64
N MET A 686 -4.69 -0.69 12.27
CA MET A 686 -4.62 -0.18 13.64
C MET A 686 -4.71 1.34 13.73
N TYR A 687 -5.64 1.93 13.00
CA TYR A 687 -5.84 3.36 12.84
C TYR A 687 -7.27 3.75 13.23
N ASP A 688 -7.48 5.01 13.62
CA ASP A 688 -8.81 5.51 13.97
C ASP A 688 -9.57 6.08 12.77
N ARG A 689 -10.90 6.16 12.92
CA ARG A 689 -11.80 6.72 11.92
C ARG A 689 -11.97 8.22 12.11
N LYS A 690 -10.93 9.00 11.83
CA LYS A 690 -11.14 10.45 11.59
C LYS A 690 -11.64 10.67 10.17
N PRO A 691 -12.55 11.64 9.94
CA PRO A 691 -13.50 11.61 8.83
C PRO A 691 -12.81 11.89 7.49
N ALA A 692 -12.24 10.86 6.87
CA ALA A 692 -12.26 10.72 5.43
C ALA A 692 -13.63 10.13 5.10
N HIS A 693 -14.38 10.83 4.24
CA HIS A 693 -15.62 10.41 3.58
C HIS A 693 -16.47 9.40 4.38
N VAL A 694 -17.40 9.93 5.16
CA VAL A 694 -18.45 9.20 5.92
C VAL A 694 -18.00 8.41 7.16
N GLY A 695 -16.72 8.51 7.53
CA GLY A 695 -16.25 7.97 8.81
C GLY A 695 -16.03 6.46 8.77
N LEU A 696 -15.59 5.94 7.62
CA LEU A 696 -15.19 4.54 7.46
C LEU A 696 -13.68 4.43 7.18
N PRO A 697 -12.99 3.38 7.68
CA PRO A 697 -11.55 3.24 7.50
C PRO A 697 -11.22 2.55 6.16
N GLU A 698 -10.21 3.05 5.44
CA GLU A 698 -9.75 2.46 4.15
C GLU A 698 -9.12 1.07 4.33
N VAL A 699 -8.33 0.87 5.39
CA VAL A 699 -7.71 -0.39 5.81
C VAL A 699 -8.06 -0.61 7.27
N HIS A 700 -8.53 -1.80 7.62
CA HIS A 700 -9.06 -2.06 8.95
C HIS A 700 -9.05 -3.52 9.37
N ARG A 701 -9.43 -3.75 10.63
CA ARG A 701 -9.62 -5.06 11.24
C ARG A 701 -11.12 -5.37 11.32
N ASP A 702 -11.53 -6.55 10.86
CA ASP A 702 -12.91 -7.03 10.97
C ASP A 702 -13.24 -7.51 12.40
N GLU A 703 -14.44 -8.08 12.59
CA GLU A 703 -14.90 -8.58 13.89
C GLU A 703 -14.02 -9.71 14.47
N ASN A 704 -13.30 -10.43 13.60
CA ASN A 704 -12.37 -11.50 13.92
C ASN A 704 -10.91 -11.00 14.02
N LEU A 705 -10.70 -9.69 13.92
CA LEU A 705 -9.40 -9.03 13.85
C LEU A 705 -8.56 -9.43 12.63
N GLU A 706 -9.20 -9.95 11.58
CA GLU A 706 -8.54 -10.16 10.31
C GLU A 706 -8.36 -8.83 9.58
N LEU A 707 -7.24 -8.71 8.87
CA LEU A 707 -6.94 -7.53 8.07
C LEU A 707 -7.81 -7.51 6.80
N VAL A 708 -8.39 -6.36 6.53
CA VAL A 708 -9.23 -6.05 5.37
C VAL A 708 -8.63 -4.88 4.59
N SER A 709 -8.65 -4.97 3.26
CA SER A 709 -8.22 -3.95 2.28
C SER A 709 -6.73 -3.66 2.18
N PHE A 710 -5.87 -4.37 2.93
CA PHE A 710 -4.45 -4.44 2.60
C PHE A 710 -4.22 -5.59 1.60
N PRO A 711 -3.68 -5.33 0.39
CA PRO A 711 -3.66 -6.32 -0.69
C PRO A 711 -2.64 -7.45 -0.50
N ALA A 712 -1.54 -7.20 0.21
CA ALA A 712 -0.53 -8.21 0.55
C ALA A 712 -0.80 -8.86 1.92
N ARG A 713 -0.12 -9.96 2.25
CA ARG A 713 -0.19 -10.50 3.62
C ARG A 713 0.51 -9.55 4.60
N GLU A 714 -0.09 -9.32 5.77
CA GLU A 714 0.48 -8.45 6.82
C GLU A 714 1.89 -8.89 7.24
N THR A 715 2.20 -10.18 7.15
CA THR A 715 3.48 -10.76 7.56
C THR A 715 4.58 -10.65 6.50
N ARG A 716 4.28 -10.19 5.28
CA ARG A 716 5.26 -10.03 4.20
C ARG A 716 6.04 -8.73 4.35
N CYS A 717 7.06 -8.74 5.22
CA CYS A 717 7.87 -7.56 5.52
C CYS A 717 8.57 -6.97 4.27
N ASP A 718 8.93 -7.84 3.33
CA ASP A 718 9.51 -7.52 2.01
C ASP A 718 8.55 -6.75 1.10
N THR A 719 7.28 -6.58 1.50
CA THR A 719 6.36 -5.65 0.87
C THR A 719 6.89 -4.24 0.87
N CYS A 720 7.43 -3.79 2.01
CA CYS A 720 7.98 -2.44 2.16
C CYS A 720 9.50 -2.45 2.34
N HIS A 721 10.03 -3.47 3.03
CA HIS A 721 11.44 -3.51 3.43
C HIS A 721 12.34 -4.14 2.37
N LEU A 722 13.58 -3.65 2.32
CA LEU A 722 14.66 -4.19 1.51
C LEU A 722 15.29 -5.39 2.24
N GLU A 723 15.25 -6.57 1.63
CA GLU A 723 15.79 -7.82 2.22
C GLU A 723 17.28 -7.71 2.57
N GLU A 724 18.04 -7.00 1.74
CA GLU A 724 19.49 -6.82 1.86
C GLU A 724 19.88 -5.94 3.06
N GLN A 725 18.94 -5.22 3.68
CA GLN A 725 19.19 -4.24 4.73
C GLN A 725 18.75 -4.78 6.10
N PRO A 726 19.69 -5.11 7.01
CA PRO A 726 19.32 -5.65 8.31
C PRO A 726 18.65 -4.57 9.17
N LEU A 727 17.57 -4.94 9.87
CA LEU A 727 16.82 -4.00 10.72
C LEU A 727 17.65 -3.45 11.90
N PHE A 728 18.58 -4.26 12.41
CA PHE A 728 19.41 -3.94 13.57
C PHE A 728 20.85 -3.62 13.16
N ALA A 729 21.47 -2.67 13.87
CA ALA A 729 22.90 -2.40 13.82
C ALA A 729 23.68 -3.34 14.76
N GLU A 730 25.01 -3.30 14.68
CA GLU A 730 25.89 -4.09 15.55
C GLU A 730 25.75 -3.74 17.04
N ASP A 731 25.30 -2.52 17.35
CA ASP A 731 25.06 -2.05 18.72
C ASP A 731 23.75 -2.56 19.33
N GLY A 732 23.00 -3.40 18.60
CA GLY A 732 21.73 -3.98 19.05
C GLY A 732 20.51 -3.06 18.85
N GLY A 733 20.73 -1.77 18.56
CA GLY A 733 19.67 -0.83 18.21
C GLY A 733 19.27 -0.90 16.74
N LEU A 734 18.29 -0.09 16.34
CA LEU A 734 17.88 -0.01 14.93
C LEU A 734 19.03 0.50 14.04
N ARG A 735 19.20 -0.10 12.85
CA ARG A 735 20.16 0.32 11.83
C ARG A 735 19.95 1.78 11.41
N SER A 736 18.73 2.28 11.49
CA SER A 736 18.42 3.69 11.23
C SER A 736 19.10 4.67 12.17
N GLY A 737 19.79 4.22 13.23
CA GLY A 737 20.39 5.10 14.23
C GLY A 737 19.36 5.75 15.15
N ARG A 738 18.08 5.39 15.00
CA ARG A 738 16.99 5.84 15.87
C ARG A 738 17.15 5.24 17.26
N ARG A 739 17.11 6.08 18.30
CA ARG A 739 17.27 5.65 19.70
C ARG A 739 16.11 6.02 20.62
N TYR A 740 15.23 6.93 20.20
CA TYR A 740 14.01 7.28 20.92
C TYR A 740 12.94 7.80 19.96
N VAL A 741 11.69 7.76 20.41
CA VAL A 741 10.53 8.37 19.77
C VAL A 741 9.83 9.22 20.81
N PHE A 742 9.65 10.51 20.53
CA PHE A 742 8.86 11.37 21.38
C PHE A 742 7.37 11.01 21.29
N VAL A 743 6.74 10.95 22.45
CA VAL A 743 5.29 10.79 22.63
C VAL A 743 4.73 11.96 23.42
N GLY A 744 3.48 12.32 23.17
CA GLY A 744 2.86 13.42 23.89
C GLY A 744 1.36 13.45 23.74
N SER A 745 0.67 14.12 24.65
CA SER A 745 -0.78 14.03 24.81
C SER A 745 -1.61 14.64 23.66
N ASN A 746 -0.99 15.16 22.58
CA ASN A 746 -1.59 16.01 21.51
C ASN A 746 -3.11 15.89 21.41
N THR A 747 -3.77 16.63 22.28
CA THR A 747 -5.12 17.09 22.07
C THR A 747 -5.03 18.19 21.03
N TYR A 748 -4.85 17.81 19.76
CA TYR A 748 -5.44 18.59 18.66
C TYR A 748 -6.96 18.41 18.65
N ASN A 749 -7.56 18.30 19.83
CA ASN A 749 -8.98 18.43 20.03
C ASN A 749 -9.21 19.95 19.96
N ARG A 750 -9.60 20.44 18.79
CA ARG A 750 -10.13 21.81 18.62
C ARG A 750 -11.28 22.12 19.60
N SER A 751 -11.79 21.13 20.33
CA SER A 751 -12.93 21.23 21.23
C SER A 751 -12.60 21.79 22.63
N MET A 752 -11.34 21.97 23.03
CA MET A 752 -11.06 22.53 24.37
C MET A 752 -9.93 23.55 24.33
N SER A 753 -10.18 24.69 23.69
CA SER A 753 -9.43 25.92 24.01
C SER A 753 -9.66 26.28 25.49
N PRO A 754 -8.67 26.82 26.22
CA PRO A 754 -8.85 27.32 27.60
C PRO A 754 -9.98 28.35 27.70
N ILE A 755 -10.26 29.06 26.60
CA ILE A 755 -11.42 29.94 26.46
C ILE A 755 -12.72 29.14 26.56
N ILE A 756 -12.83 27.97 25.93
CA ILE A 756 -14.02 27.11 26.00
C ILE A 756 -14.20 26.51 27.40
N LEU A 757 -13.10 26.13 28.06
CA LEU A 757 -13.12 25.70 29.47
C LEU A 757 -13.57 26.83 30.39
N LYS A 758 -13.05 28.05 30.19
CA LYS A 758 -13.42 29.22 30.97
C LYS A 758 -14.86 29.67 30.70
N VAL A 759 -15.30 29.58 29.45
CA VAL A 759 -16.71 29.74 29.07
C VAL A 759 -17.55 28.69 29.79
N GLY A 760 -17.11 27.43 29.88
CA GLY A 760 -17.80 26.37 30.62
C GLY A 760 -17.93 26.68 32.11
N GLU A 761 -16.85 27.12 32.77
CA GLU A 761 -16.87 27.54 34.18
C GLU A 761 -17.82 28.72 34.41
N ILE A 762 -17.68 29.78 33.61
CA ILE A 762 -18.52 30.98 33.73
C ILE A 762 -19.98 30.62 33.41
N THR A 763 -20.23 29.75 32.42
CA THR A 763 -21.58 29.26 32.10
C THR A 763 -22.17 28.52 33.29
N GLN A 764 -21.43 27.61 33.93
CA GLN A 764 -21.92 26.88 35.11
C GLN A 764 -22.21 27.81 36.28
N GLN A 765 -21.37 28.83 36.47
CA GLN A 765 -21.56 29.82 37.51
C GLN A 765 -22.80 30.70 37.26
N LEU A 766 -22.97 31.20 36.02
CA LEU A 766 -24.14 31.96 35.61
C LEU A 766 -25.44 31.13 35.67
N MET A 767 -25.37 29.84 35.33
CA MET A 767 -26.50 28.92 35.49
C MET A 767 -26.83 28.67 36.97
N ALA A 768 -25.81 28.53 37.83
CA ALA A 768 -26.01 28.41 39.28
C ALA A 768 -26.66 29.67 39.88
N ASP A 769 -26.42 30.83 39.27
CA ASP A 769 -27.06 32.12 39.60
C ASP A 769 -28.46 32.29 38.97
N GLY A 770 -29.01 31.24 38.35
CA GLY A 770 -30.38 31.19 37.84
C GLY A 770 -30.55 31.64 36.38
N MET A 771 -29.47 31.83 35.64
CA MET A 771 -29.51 32.20 34.23
C MET A 771 -29.80 30.99 33.32
N PRO A 772 -30.70 31.09 32.33
CA PRO A 772 -30.96 30.01 31.38
C PRO A 772 -29.71 29.63 30.59
N GLN A 773 -29.50 28.33 30.36
CA GLN A 773 -28.27 27.77 29.78
C GLN A 773 -27.81 28.46 28.49
N GLU A 774 -28.70 28.68 27.52
CA GLU A 774 -28.34 29.34 26.25
C GLU A 774 -27.89 30.80 26.46
N GLN A 775 -28.48 31.49 27.43
CA GLN A 775 -28.12 32.88 27.76
C GLN A 775 -26.83 32.94 28.59
N ALA A 776 -26.64 31.99 29.51
CA ALA A 776 -25.43 31.81 30.30
C ALA A 776 -24.21 31.50 29.41
N GLN A 777 -24.38 30.67 28.38
CA GLN A 777 -23.34 30.36 27.41
C GLN A 777 -22.95 31.58 26.56
N LEU A 778 -23.93 32.36 26.12
CA LEU A 778 -23.68 33.55 25.31
C LEU A 778 -22.97 34.66 26.11
N GLU A 779 -23.37 34.89 27.37
CA GLU A 779 -22.71 35.87 28.24
C GLU A 779 -21.32 35.40 28.69
N ALA A 780 -21.16 34.11 29.00
CA ALA A 780 -19.84 33.52 29.27
C ALA A 780 -18.88 33.70 28.08
N PHE A 781 -19.38 33.56 26.85
CA PHE A 781 -18.60 33.80 25.64
C PHE A 781 -18.13 35.25 25.52
N LYS A 782 -18.99 36.24 25.81
CA LYS A 782 -18.63 37.66 25.78
C LYS A 782 -17.56 38.00 26.82
N VAL A 783 -17.74 37.51 28.05
CA VAL A 783 -16.80 37.73 29.15
C VAL A 783 -15.43 37.13 28.83
N ALA A 784 -15.39 35.92 28.28
CA ALA A 784 -14.12 35.28 27.91
C ALA A 784 -13.42 35.96 26.72
N TYR A 785 -14.18 36.62 25.82
CA TYR A 785 -13.62 37.35 24.67
C TYR A 785 -13.03 38.72 25.06
N GLU A 786 -13.60 39.36 26.08
CA GLU A 786 -13.19 40.66 26.62
C GLU A 786 -12.04 40.58 27.64
N LEU A 787 -11.51 39.38 27.94
CA LEU A 787 -10.38 39.22 28.86
C LEU A 787 -9.16 40.05 28.38
N PRO A 788 -8.43 40.69 29.31
CA PRO A 788 -7.16 41.35 29.04
C PRO A 788 -6.14 40.42 28.35
N GLU A 789 -5.34 40.97 27.43
CA GLU A 789 -4.38 40.20 26.62
C GLU A 789 -3.29 39.51 27.46
N ASP A 790 -2.95 40.05 28.63
CA ASP A 790 -2.05 39.47 29.62
C ASP A 790 -2.66 38.24 30.31
N GLU A 791 -3.96 38.25 30.59
CA GLU A 791 -4.67 37.12 31.18
C GLU A 791 -4.85 35.98 30.16
N LYS A 792 -5.13 36.34 28.90
CA LYS A 792 -5.08 35.40 27.77
C LYS A 792 -3.69 34.78 27.59
N ARG A 793 -2.61 35.57 27.77
CA ARG A 793 -1.21 35.07 27.74
C ARG A 793 -0.92 34.11 28.89
N GLU A 794 -1.39 34.39 30.10
CA GLU A 794 -1.19 33.54 31.27
C GLU A 794 -1.93 32.19 31.14
N MET A 795 -3.16 32.21 30.60
CA MET A 795 -3.93 31.00 30.27
C MET A 795 -3.34 30.17 29.12
N LEU A 796 -2.58 30.81 28.22
CA LEU A 796 -1.82 30.13 27.17
C LEU A 796 -0.55 29.50 27.74
N LYS A 797 0.18 30.16 28.66
CA LYS A 797 1.32 29.57 29.36
C LYS A 797 0.95 28.27 30.08
N SER A 798 -0.21 28.21 30.73
CA SER A 798 -0.66 26.98 31.40
C SER A 798 -1.01 25.82 30.45
N GLN A 799 -1.23 26.06 29.14
CA GLN A 799 -1.30 24.97 28.15
C GLN A 799 0.07 24.34 27.86
N VAL A 800 1.16 25.09 27.99
CA VAL A 800 2.52 24.55 27.81
C VAL A 800 2.89 23.60 28.93
N ASP A 801 2.45 23.89 30.16
CA ASP A 801 2.60 23.00 31.31
C ASP A 801 1.71 21.74 31.22
N LEU A 802 0.70 21.72 30.32
CA LEU A 802 -0.21 20.59 30.08
C LEU A 802 0.21 19.69 28.90
N LEU A 803 1.17 20.12 28.08
CA LEU A 803 1.68 19.33 26.96
C LEU A 803 2.77 18.39 27.45
N TRP A 804 2.35 17.34 28.16
CA TRP A 804 3.26 16.28 28.59
C TRP A 804 3.98 15.67 27.37
N LYS A 805 5.31 15.63 27.44
CA LYS A 805 6.20 14.99 26.46
C LYS A 805 7.06 13.95 27.18
N GLY A 806 7.04 12.72 26.68
CA GLY A 806 7.97 11.68 27.08
C GLY A 806 8.45 10.89 25.89
N TYR A 807 8.99 9.71 26.14
CA TYR A 807 9.69 8.93 25.13
C TYR A 807 9.32 7.47 25.20
N VAL A 808 9.31 6.83 24.03
CA VAL A 808 9.27 5.38 23.89
C VAL A 808 10.49 4.89 23.13
N SER A 809 10.85 3.65 23.41
CA SER A 809 11.91 2.94 22.73
C SER A 809 11.47 2.58 21.29
N PRO A 810 12.34 2.80 20.30
CA PRO A 810 11.94 2.81 18.90
C PRO A 810 11.70 1.42 18.31
N THR A 811 12.40 0.37 18.79
CA THR A 811 12.15 -0.99 18.30
C THR A 811 10.81 -1.49 18.83
N ALA A 812 10.57 -1.34 20.13
CA ALA A 812 9.31 -1.74 20.75
C ALA A 812 8.11 -1.02 20.12
N GLU A 813 8.20 0.30 19.85
CA GLU A 813 7.11 1.04 19.23
C GLU A 813 6.87 0.61 17.76
N ALA A 814 7.92 0.26 17.02
CA ALA A 814 7.78 -0.28 15.66
C ALA A 814 7.09 -1.65 15.65
N CYS A 815 7.44 -2.54 16.60
CA CYS A 815 6.83 -3.86 16.77
C CYS A 815 5.39 -3.75 17.27
N ARG A 816 5.15 -2.91 18.28
CA ARG A 816 3.83 -2.61 18.86
C ARG A 816 2.86 -2.06 17.83
N GLY A 817 3.37 -1.43 16.76
CA GLY A 817 2.59 -1.01 15.61
C GLY A 817 1.72 -2.12 15.01
N CYS A 818 2.13 -3.40 15.09
CA CYS A 818 1.37 -4.58 14.65
C CYS A 818 1.06 -5.57 15.78
N HIS A 819 2.01 -5.81 16.67
CA HIS A 819 1.87 -6.68 17.85
C HIS A 819 1.28 -5.88 19.01
N ALA A 820 0.09 -5.32 18.80
CA ALA A 820 -0.63 -4.60 19.84
C ALA A 820 -0.64 -5.44 21.13
N HIS A 821 -0.45 -4.81 22.29
CA HIS A 821 -0.38 -5.49 23.59
C HIS A 821 -1.77 -5.99 24.04
N THR A 822 -2.39 -6.85 23.25
CA THR A 822 -3.66 -7.50 23.59
C THR A 822 -3.51 -8.38 24.83
N ASP A 823 -2.28 -8.69 25.26
CA ASP A 823 -1.99 -9.31 26.54
C ASP A 823 -0.85 -8.61 27.33
N LYS A 824 -0.86 -8.81 28.66
CA LYS A 824 0.18 -8.30 29.57
C LYS A 824 1.54 -8.97 29.36
N ALA A 825 1.58 -10.11 28.66
CA ALA A 825 2.80 -10.90 28.47
C ALA A 825 3.71 -10.29 27.41
N ALA A 826 3.17 -9.81 26.30
CA ALA A 826 3.90 -9.09 25.25
C ALA A 826 4.52 -7.80 25.78
N LEU A 827 3.75 -7.04 26.57
CA LEU A 827 4.24 -5.85 27.24
C LEU A 827 5.38 -6.18 28.22
N ALA A 828 5.20 -7.21 29.05
CA ALA A 828 6.24 -7.66 29.98
C ALA A 828 7.48 -8.15 29.22
N HIS A 829 7.32 -8.82 28.08
CA HIS A 829 8.41 -9.23 27.20
C HIS A 829 9.20 -8.00 26.72
N PHE A 830 8.56 -6.96 26.20
CA PHE A 830 9.26 -5.74 25.80
C PHE A 830 10.00 -5.09 26.98
N LYS A 831 9.32 -4.89 28.11
CA LYS A 831 9.92 -4.28 29.31
C LYS A 831 11.15 -5.09 29.81
N SER A 832 11.04 -6.42 29.84
CA SER A 832 12.14 -7.31 30.26
C SER A 832 13.37 -7.29 29.34
N ASN A 833 13.21 -6.81 28.10
CA ASN A 833 14.28 -6.68 27.11
C ASN A 833 14.74 -5.22 26.93
N GLY A 834 14.51 -4.38 27.95
CA GLY A 834 15.03 -3.01 28.02
C GLY A 834 14.18 -1.95 27.33
N ALA A 835 12.99 -2.30 26.83
CA ALA A 835 12.11 -1.34 26.18
C ALA A 835 11.45 -0.37 27.16
N THR A 836 11.47 0.91 26.82
CA THR A 836 10.58 1.92 27.41
C THR A 836 9.31 2.00 26.58
N VAL A 837 8.17 1.69 27.20
CA VAL A 837 6.84 1.70 26.60
C VAL A 837 5.90 2.52 27.47
N VAL A 838 4.85 3.09 26.86
CA VAL A 838 3.95 4.02 27.52
C VAL A 838 2.53 3.46 27.49
N GLU A 839 1.90 3.34 28.66
CA GLU A 839 0.52 2.87 28.84
C GLU A 839 -0.38 4.06 29.21
N PHE A 840 -1.48 4.26 28.48
CA PHE A 840 -2.49 5.28 28.77
C PHE A 840 -3.63 4.67 29.57
N ASP A 841 -3.92 5.21 30.77
CA ASP A 841 -4.99 4.74 31.66
C ASP A 841 -6.36 5.42 31.41
N GLY A 842 -6.49 6.14 30.29
CA GLY A 842 -7.70 6.90 29.94
C GLY A 842 -7.83 8.27 30.63
N ASN A 843 -6.96 8.60 31.60
CA ASN A 843 -6.99 9.87 32.34
C ASN A 843 -5.77 10.75 32.04
N SER A 844 -5.56 11.14 30.77
CA SER A 844 -4.68 12.24 30.32
C SER A 844 -3.22 12.34 30.83
N TYR A 845 -2.77 11.45 31.71
CA TYR A 845 -1.45 11.44 32.35
C TYR A 845 -0.80 10.09 32.12
N LEU A 846 0.47 10.14 31.73
CA LEU A 846 1.27 8.94 31.53
C LEU A 846 1.97 8.55 32.80
N ARG A 847 1.84 7.27 33.16
CA ARG A 847 2.33 6.72 34.42
C ARG A 847 3.48 5.76 34.19
N ASP A 848 4.42 5.74 35.11
CA ASP A 848 5.52 4.78 35.18
C ASP A 848 5.08 3.42 35.76
N GLU A 849 6.06 2.55 35.99
CA GLU A 849 5.89 1.19 36.52
C GLU A 849 5.16 1.09 37.87
N ASN A 850 5.12 2.18 38.64
CA ASN A 850 4.47 2.24 39.96
C ASN A 850 3.11 2.95 39.92
N GLY A 851 2.69 3.42 38.74
CA GLY A 851 1.52 4.26 38.62
C GLY A 851 1.82 5.74 38.91
N ASP A 852 3.08 6.15 39.00
CA ASP A 852 3.45 7.54 39.25
C ASP A 852 3.55 8.32 37.93
N PRO A 853 3.19 9.62 37.86
CA PRO A 853 3.34 10.41 36.64
C PRO A 853 4.80 10.40 36.16
N LEU A 854 5.03 10.09 34.88
CA LEU A 854 6.37 10.15 34.28
C LEU A 854 6.93 11.58 34.42
N PRO A 855 8.20 11.75 34.83
CA PRO A 855 8.78 13.06 35.12
C PRO A 855 8.69 13.99 33.90
N ASP A 856 8.25 15.21 34.16
CA ASP A 856 8.18 16.27 33.16
C ASP A 856 9.58 16.48 32.55
N ALA A 857 9.70 16.37 31.23
CA ALA A 857 10.93 16.68 30.52
C ALA A 857 11.08 18.19 30.52
N GLY A 858 11.54 18.74 31.66
CA GLY A 858 11.49 20.15 32.04
C GLY A 858 11.60 21.12 30.86
N THR A 859 10.68 22.08 30.86
CA THR A 859 10.56 23.17 29.87
C THR A 859 11.77 24.10 29.84
N ASP A 860 12.68 24.00 30.81
CA ASP A 860 13.80 24.90 31.05
C ASP A 860 15.16 24.22 30.80
N ASN A 861 15.43 23.76 29.57
CA ASN A 861 16.76 23.72 28.94
C ASN A 861 16.72 22.76 27.73
N TRP A 862 16.49 23.31 26.55
CA TRP A 862 16.66 22.63 25.25
C TRP A 862 18.15 22.47 24.85
N GLY A 863 19.02 22.29 25.86
CA GLY A 863 20.46 22.08 25.75
C GLY A 863 20.86 20.71 26.29
N PRO A 864 22.16 20.43 26.46
CA PRO A 864 22.77 19.09 26.63
C PRO A 864 22.30 18.23 27.83
N GLY A 865 21.25 18.61 28.55
CA GLY A 865 20.61 17.81 29.60
C GLY A 865 19.91 16.52 29.10
N LEU A 866 19.53 16.45 27.82
CA LEU A 866 19.10 15.18 27.20
C LEU A 866 20.25 14.18 26.96
N ALA A 867 21.51 14.62 27.10
CA ALA A 867 22.64 13.69 27.15
C ALA A 867 22.63 12.85 28.44
N GLN A 868 22.01 13.33 29.52
CA GLN A 868 21.85 12.56 30.76
C GLN A 868 20.73 11.50 30.66
N SER A 869 19.81 11.58 29.69
CA SER A 869 18.83 10.51 29.45
C SER A 869 19.32 9.43 28.48
N LYS A 870 20.40 9.66 27.72
CA LYS A 870 21.06 8.60 26.93
C LYS A 870 21.61 7.48 27.81
N GLU A 871 22.00 7.77 29.05
CA GLU A 871 22.43 6.76 30.04
C GLU A 871 21.24 6.13 30.80
N ALA A 872 20.05 6.73 30.74
CA ALA A 872 18.84 6.28 31.45
C ALA A 872 17.88 5.44 30.60
N LEU A 873 18.02 5.44 29.27
CA LEU A 873 17.26 4.55 28.40
C LEU A 873 17.87 3.15 28.45
N GLY A 874 17.06 2.16 28.83
CA GLY A 874 17.44 0.77 28.67
C GLY A 874 17.88 0.53 27.21
N VAL A 875 19.06 -0.07 27.03
CA VAL A 875 19.47 -0.52 25.70
C VAL A 875 18.58 -1.69 25.34
N GLU A 876 17.72 -1.52 24.35
CA GLU A 876 16.88 -2.61 23.82
C GLU A 876 17.80 -3.77 23.39
N SER A 877 17.57 -4.97 23.94
CA SER A 877 18.31 -6.18 23.57
C SER A 877 17.65 -6.95 22.42
N CYS A 878 16.63 -6.37 21.76
CA CYS A 878 15.81 -7.02 20.74
C CYS A 878 16.63 -7.63 19.60
N GLY A 879 17.67 -6.92 19.12
CA GLY A 879 18.53 -7.38 18.02
C GLY A 879 19.31 -8.66 18.30
N VAL A 880 19.47 -9.05 19.58
CA VAL A 880 20.12 -10.32 19.97
C VAL A 880 19.32 -11.52 19.50
N CYS A 881 17.99 -11.45 19.59
CA CYS A 881 17.09 -12.55 19.27
C CYS A 881 16.38 -12.39 17.92
N HIS A 882 16.06 -11.14 17.56
CA HIS A 882 15.28 -10.80 16.36
C HIS A 882 16.12 -10.24 15.21
N GLY A 883 17.43 -10.11 15.38
CA GLY A 883 18.35 -9.72 14.31
C GLY A 883 18.44 -10.75 13.18
N SER A 884 19.01 -10.31 12.06
CA SER A 884 19.25 -11.19 10.91
C SER A 884 20.11 -12.40 11.31
N GLY A 885 19.71 -13.59 10.85
CA GLY A 885 20.34 -14.87 11.12
C GLY A 885 20.06 -15.46 12.52
N LYS A 886 19.43 -14.70 13.42
CA LYS A 886 19.17 -15.13 14.81
C LYS A 886 18.06 -16.18 14.91
N GLN A 887 17.85 -16.70 16.11
CA GLN A 887 16.87 -17.76 16.39
C GLN A 887 15.44 -17.32 16.05
N TYR A 888 15.09 -16.07 16.36
CA TYR A 888 13.78 -15.48 16.11
C TYR A 888 13.88 -14.27 15.17
N ASP A 889 14.79 -14.36 14.19
CA ASP A 889 14.92 -13.40 13.10
C ASP A 889 13.55 -13.03 12.52
N VAL A 890 13.29 -11.73 12.38
CA VAL A 890 12.03 -11.18 11.87
C VAL A 890 11.61 -11.85 10.55
N LEU A 891 12.54 -12.09 9.63
CA LEU A 891 12.22 -12.73 8.35
C LEU A 891 11.86 -14.21 8.53
N LYS A 892 12.49 -14.93 9.47
CA LYS A 892 12.19 -16.35 9.73
C LYS A 892 10.82 -16.56 10.37
N VAL A 893 10.33 -15.59 11.14
CA VAL A 893 9.07 -15.72 11.90
C VAL A 893 7.87 -15.08 11.21
N HIS A 894 8.07 -14.24 10.18
CA HIS A 894 6.98 -13.60 9.43
C HIS A 894 6.88 -14.07 7.95
N ASN A 895 7.97 -14.46 7.27
CA ASN A 895 7.94 -14.89 5.86
C ASN A 895 7.71 -16.41 5.68
N LYS A 896 6.86 -17.05 6.51
CA LYS A 896 6.48 -18.45 6.29
C LYS A 896 5.16 -18.52 5.53
N HIS A 897 5.21 -19.19 4.37
CA HIS A 897 4.11 -19.38 3.41
C HIS A 897 2.96 -20.21 3.96
#